data_AF-A0A952VKR3-F1
#
_entry.id   AF-A0A952VKR3-F1
#
_cell.length_a   1.000
_cell.length_b   1.000
_cell.length_c   1.000
_cell.angle_alpha   90.00
_cell.angle_beta   90.00
_cell.angle_gamma   90.00
#
_symmetry.space_group_name_H-M   'P 1'
#
loop_
_entity.id
_entity.type
_entity.pdbx_description
1 polymer ?
#
loop_
_entity_poly.entity_id
_entity_poly.type
_entity_poly.pdbx_seq_one_letter_code
_entity_poly.pdbx_strand_id
1 'polypeptide(L)'
;MLSRVPAVAALVMCAGAAVSQTEWVNAAGGSWNTASNWSPMDVPNSLVETALLGDLGVAYTVGFNLSASILGVTLHMGNTLEIEASRIFSLGSGGFINNGLIIINPTGSSVDALFRAIDPTSITGTGHIELNSITADLGDARLSGTGSGVLTIGPGQVVAGSGLLTGPIMLEGTINPDRNGRDIQLAGDIDASAGGIIFGSGGGKAMLSGTIVGGAISSVEAQGAAATINGSTSTGDNGVRPGATLSILGGGLVNEGRWVVNTSASTTNALVRSTEPATIYGSGTIELNSITADINDAQLSGSVDATLTIGQDQTVNGSGSVSGPVHLLGTINADRKNRDIAVSGSITASSSGTMQGTNDGTIAFQGSLAGGHLAGGVEAQLSTGSLDGVTSTGINGLRPGATLSVINAGLVNNGTWIINTTGSTTNALLRSTTPSSISGIGKLELNSITADFNDAQIAGAAGATLTIGSGQTISGSGAVYGPMVLDGAINADRTARDIVVSGSINAGIDGMLWGSNGGAVSLRGTLSGGHIAGNVEADFSQAIYDGVSASGVNGVRPGATLSLAGGGLSNNGTIVVNTVGSSTNAHMRSIAPAAIVGDGNIELNSITADLGDAQIAGATDAELTIGSTQTISGSGSVAGPIVLDGMISADRNGREVAVSGQIDASAGGVMQGTNGGTVTLSGMMTGGMWLGGVEGSGSASRVDATTLEGVNGVRHGATLNIGAGGMTNNGTLVINPAGSSTNARLNTSETVTIGGSGIILLNATTADLGDAQMGTTGDGSVTIGQHQTIAGRGALDGSLTILGTLDPGSDSDRTSLIHIGTLPMLADTTQLKFDIAGAAINDYDRLTTSNQGLSLDGTLKIELLDGYVPPFNTRFTLISGQNIVGQPHTVLVPQVGLGIFRLQITATKVEAVWTCEADVNADGVLDFFDVQYFLNAYTSQALYGDYNGDGLIDFFDVQAFLNDYALGCF
;
A
#
# COMPACT_ATOMS: atom_id res chain seq x y z
N MET A 1 -55.29 -35.05 27.93
CA MET A 1 -56.69 -35.41 27.57
C MET A 1 -56.76 -36.93 27.39
N LEU A 2 -57.92 -37.51 27.70
CA LEU A 2 -58.24 -38.91 28.04
C LEU A 2 -57.80 -40.05 27.09
N SER A 3 -57.81 -41.26 27.69
CA SER A 3 -58.23 -42.57 27.14
C SER A 3 -57.17 -43.38 26.37
N ARG A 4 -56.90 -44.68 26.59
CA ARG A 4 -57.58 -45.81 27.27
C ARG A 4 -56.59 -47.00 27.35
N VAL A 5 -56.75 -47.82 28.40
CA VAL A 5 -56.16 -49.16 28.60
C VAL A 5 -56.85 -50.19 27.64
N PRO A 6 -56.28 -51.38 27.36
CA PRO A 6 -56.64 -52.52 28.20
C PRO A 6 -55.47 -53.46 28.58
N ALA A 7 -55.61 -54.01 29.79
CA ALA A 7 -54.80 -55.05 30.39
C ALA A 7 -55.16 -56.44 29.85
N VAL A 8 -54.19 -57.35 29.79
CA VAL A 8 -54.40 -58.79 29.94
C VAL A 8 -53.28 -59.32 30.83
N ALA A 9 -53.60 -59.60 32.10
CA ALA A 9 -52.73 -60.28 33.05
C ALA A 9 -53.04 -61.78 33.00
N ALA A 10 -52.07 -62.59 32.58
CA ALA A 10 -52.08 -64.04 32.79
C ALA A 10 -51.43 -64.31 34.16
N LEU A 11 -52.26 -64.67 35.13
CA LEU A 11 -51.85 -65.04 36.49
C LEU A 11 -51.33 -66.48 36.47
N VAL A 12 -50.01 -66.65 36.35
CA VAL A 12 -49.33 -67.91 36.71
C VAL A 12 -49.02 -67.82 38.20
N MET A 13 -49.82 -68.49 39.03
CA MET A 13 -49.47 -68.73 40.44
C MET A 13 -48.33 -69.77 40.48
N CYS A 14 -47.08 -69.29 40.46
CA CYS A 14 -46.00 -70.03 41.11
C CYS A 14 -46.11 -69.79 42.61
N ALA A 15 -46.24 -70.86 43.40
CA ALA A 15 -46.06 -70.80 44.83
C ALA A 15 -44.64 -70.28 45.12
N GLY A 16 -44.54 -69.01 45.54
CA GLY A 16 -43.27 -68.45 45.98
C GLY A 16 -42.80 -69.16 47.24
N ALA A 17 -41.53 -69.56 47.27
CA ALA A 17 -40.88 -70.00 48.50
C ALA A 17 -41.09 -68.91 49.58
N ALA A 18 -41.55 -69.31 50.77
CA ALA A 18 -41.68 -68.40 51.89
C ALA A 18 -40.28 -67.89 52.28
N VAL A 19 -40.05 -66.59 52.09
CA VAL A 19 -38.85 -65.90 52.58
C VAL A 19 -38.95 -65.84 54.10
N SER A 20 -37.93 -66.31 54.83
CA SER A 20 -37.92 -66.14 56.29
C SER A 20 -37.54 -64.70 56.62
N GLN A 21 -38.45 -63.99 57.29
CA GLN A 21 -38.15 -62.68 57.88
C GLN A 21 -37.77 -62.89 59.34
N THR A 22 -36.65 -62.30 59.73
CA THR A 22 -36.15 -62.34 61.10
C THR A 22 -36.09 -60.94 61.68
N GLU A 23 -36.74 -60.73 62.82
CA GLU A 23 -36.92 -59.41 63.43
C GLU A 23 -35.96 -59.22 64.61
N TRP A 24 -35.36 -58.05 64.69
CA TRP A 24 -34.51 -57.66 65.81
C TRP A 24 -35.36 -57.32 67.04
N VAL A 25 -35.04 -57.91 68.19
CA VAL A 25 -35.82 -57.76 69.43
C VAL A 25 -35.04 -57.13 70.59
N ASN A 26 -33.77 -56.76 70.38
CA ASN A 26 -32.93 -56.17 71.44
C ASN A 26 -32.89 -54.63 71.35
N ALA A 27 -33.72 -53.98 72.16
CA ALA A 27 -33.83 -52.52 72.25
C ALA A 27 -32.58 -51.81 72.79
N ALA A 28 -31.62 -52.52 73.38
CA ALA A 28 -30.33 -51.95 73.81
C ALA A 28 -29.28 -51.92 72.69
N GLY A 29 -29.59 -52.49 71.51
CA GLY A 29 -28.62 -52.72 70.45
C GLY A 29 -27.69 -53.90 70.75
N GLY A 30 -26.73 -54.15 69.86
CA GLY A 30 -25.76 -55.23 70.02
C GLY A 30 -25.23 -55.81 68.71
N SER A 31 -24.58 -56.97 68.80
CA SER A 31 -23.96 -57.63 67.65
C SER A 31 -24.98 -58.42 66.81
N TRP A 32 -24.90 -58.26 65.49
CA TRP A 32 -25.71 -58.98 64.51
C TRP A 32 -25.58 -60.51 64.68
N ASN A 33 -24.38 -61.01 64.96
CA ASN A 33 -24.10 -62.45 65.10
C ASN A 33 -24.61 -63.09 66.40
N THR A 34 -25.36 -62.37 67.24
CA THR A 34 -25.92 -62.91 68.49
C THR A 34 -27.36 -63.37 68.26
N ALA A 35 -27.58 -64.68 68.15
CA ALA A 35 -28.89 -65.27 67.84
C ALA A 35 -30.03 -64.85 68.79
N SER A 36 -29.74 -64.57 70.07
CA SER A 36 -30.75 -64.12 71.04
C SER A 36 -31.27 -62.70 70.79
N ASN A 37 -30.64 -61.94 69.88
CA ASN A 37 -31.13 -60.62 69.47
C ASN A 37 -32.19 -60.69 68.36
N TRP A 38 -32.47 -61.88 67.81
CA TRP A 38 -33.38 -62.10 66.69
C TRP A 38 -34.60 -62.95 67.09
N SER A 39 -35.73 -62.71 66.44
CA SER A 39 -36.96 -63.50 66.54
C SER A 39 -37.47 -63.91 65.15
N PRO A 40 -37.58 -65.22 64.83
CA PRO A 40 -37.05 -66.34 65.63
C PRO A 40 -35.53 -66.23 65.86
N MET A 41 -34.97 -66.96 66.83
CA MET A 41 -33.53 -66.94 67.18
C MET A 41 -32.64 -67.54 66.07
N ASP A 42 -32.60 -66.86 64.94
CA ASP A 42 -31.88 -67.20 63.73
C ASP A 42 -31.12 -65.95 63.28
N VAL A 43 -29.84 -66.07 62.95
CA VAL A 43 -29.02 -64.91 62.57
C VAL A 43 -29.12 -64.75 61.05
N PRO A 44 -29.68 -63.65 60.52
CA PRO A 44 -29.76 -63.46 59.07
C PRO A 44 -28.37 -63.44 58.45
N ASN A 45 -28.06 -64.41 57.60
CA ASN A 45 -26.75 -64.63 56.99
C ASN A 45 -26.79 -65.33 55.61
N SER A 46 -27.98 -65.58 55.05
CA SER A 46 -28.14 -66.22 53.73
C SER A 46 -29.03 -65.45 52.74
N LEU A 47 -28.87 -65.75 51.45
CA LEU A 47 -29.63 -65.14 50.34
C LEU A 47 -31.12 -65.53 50.29
N VAL A 48 -31.62 -66.27 51.26
CA VAL A 48 -33.06 -66.61 51.38
C VAL A 48 -33.72 -65.94 52.58
N GLU A 49 -32.97 -65.16 53.37
CA GLU A 49 -33.42 -64.51 54.60
C GLU A 49 -33.53 -62.99 54.45
N THR A 50 -34.52 -62.41 55.12
CA THR A 50 -34.66 -60.94 55.25
C THR A 50 -34.57 -60.51 56.71
N ALA A 51 -33.94 -59.36 56.97
CA ALA A 51 -33.81 -58.82 58.32
C ALA A 51 -34.70 -57.58 58.54
N LEU A 52 -35.41 -57.51 59.66
CA LEU A 52 -36.19 -56.34 60.08
C LEU A 52 -35.60 -55.72 61.34
N LEU A 53 -35.02 -54.53 61.20
CA LEU A 53 -34.58 -53.66 62.29
C LEU A 53 -35.67 -52.61 62.56
N GLY A 54 -36.77 -53.07 63.18
CA GLY A 54 -38.01 -52.31 63.39
C GLY A 54 -37.99 -51.31 64.56
N ASP A 55 -39.14 -50.68 64.83
CA ASP A 55 -39.33 -49.78 65.96
C ASP A 55 -39.53 -50.58 67.27
N LEU A 56 -38.62 -50.41 68.22
CA LEU A 56 -38.69 -50.99 69.57
C LEU A 56 -39.00 -49.93 70.64
N GLY A 57 -39.43 -48.74 70.24
CA GLY A 57 -39.75 -47.59 71.10
C GLY A 57 -38.53 -46.76 71.53
N VAL A 58 -37.31 -47.20 71.21
CA VAL A 58 -36.05 -46.48 71.42
C VAL A 58 -35.11 -46.70 70.23
N ALA A 59 -34.27 -45.72 69.92
CA ALA A 59 -33.20 -45.87 68.93
C ALA A 59 -32.13 -46.84 69.43
N TYR A 60 -31.65 -47.73 68.56
CA TYR A 60 -30.59 -48.68 68.87
C TYR A 60 -29.60 -48.84 67.71
N THR A 61 -28.40 -49.32 68.05
CA THR A 61 -27.32 -49.58 67.11
C THR A 61 -27.06 -51.08 67.00
N VAL A 62 -26.97 -51.59 65.77
CA VAL A 62 -26.63 -52.98 65.47
C VAL A 62 -25.28 -53.04 64.78
N GLY A 63 -24.31 -53.71 65.41
CA GLY A 63 -22.99 -53.98 64.83
C GLY A 63 -23.02 -55.21 63.95
N PHE A 64 -22.91 -55.05 62.63
CA PHE A 64 -22.73 -56.15 61.67
C PHE A 64 -21.29 -56.67 61.76
N ASN A 65 -21.10 -57.65 62.64
CA ASN A 65 -19.80 -58.18 63.05
C ASN A 65 -19.43 -59.53 62.40
N LEU A 66 -20.04 -59.86 61.26
CA LEU A 66 -19.79 -61.06 60.47
C LEU A 66 -19.72 -60.71 58.98
N SER A 67 -19.29 -61.62 58.11
CA SER A 67 -19.36 -61.42 56.65
C SER A 67 -20.38 -62.38 56.07
N ALA A 68 -21.46 -61.85 55.47
CA ALA A 68 -22.56 -62.66 54.95
C ALA A 68 -23.29 -62.00 53.78
N SER A 69 -24.09 -62.81 53.10
CA SER A 69 -25.02 -62.39 52.05
C SER A 69 -26.44 -62.52 52.56
N ILE A 70 -27.26 -61.46 52.45
CA ILE A 70 -28.64 -61.41 52.95
C ILE A 70 -29.56 -61.03 51.80
N LEU A 71 -30.77 -61.60 51.71
CA LEU A 71 -31.72 -61.29 50.63
C LEU A 71 -32.15 -59.82 50.67
N GLY A 72 -32.54 -59.32 51.83
CA GLY A 72 -32.94 -57.92 52.01
C GLY A 72 -33.03 -57.47 53.47
N VAL A 73 -33.05 -56.16 53.71
CA VAL A 73 -33.08 -55.57 55.06
C VAL A 73 -34.04 -54.38 55.12
N THR A 74 -34.76 -54.22 56.22
CA THR A 74 -35.52 -53.01 56.53
C THR A 74 -34.97 -52.38 57.81
N LEU A 75 -34.55 -51.12 57.73
CA LEU A 75 -34.04 -50.32 58.85
C LEU A 75 -35.00 -49.17 59.14
N HIS A 76 -35.62 -49.19 60.32
CA HIS A 76 -36.52 -48.15 60.78
C HIS A 76 -35.78 -46.84 61.11
N MET A 77 -36.51 -45.72 61.08
CA MET A 77 -35.98 -44.42 61.46
C MET A 77 -35.46 -44.40 62.91
N GLY A 78 -34.35 -43.71 63.13
CA GLY A 78 -33.66 -43.63 64.43
C GLY A 78 -32.68 -44.77 64.72
N ASN A 79 -32.80 -45.91 64.03
CA ASN A 79 -31.89 -47.05 64.23
C ASN A 79 -30.62 -46.91 63.38
N THR A 80 -29.52 -47.47 63.87
CA THR A 80 -28.22 -47.47 63.18
C THR A 80 -27.74 -48.89 62.89
N LEU A 81 -27.28 -49.16 61.67
CA LEU A 81 -26.58 -50.38 61.28
C LEU A 81 -25.11 -50.06 61.00
N GLU A 82 -24.20 -50.67 61.75
CA GLU A 82 -22.76 -50.44 61.61
C GLU A 82 -22.08 -51.64 60.95
N ILE A 83 -21.50 -51.47 59.77
CA ILE A 83 -20.68 -52.51 59.12
C ILE A 83 -19.26 -52.40 59.66
N GLU A 84 -18.91 -53.35 60.54
CA GLU A 84 -17.62 -53.34 61.24
C GLU A 84 -16.44 -53.57 60.28
N ALA A 85 -15.26 -53.14 60.72
CA ALA A 85 -14.02 -53.35 59.98
C ALA A 85 -13.74 -54.84 59.71
N SER A 86 -13.10 -55.14 58.57
CA SER A 86 -12.85 -56.49 58.05
C SER A 86 -14.12 -57.28 57.69
N ARG A 87 -15.29 -56.63 57.61
CA ARG A 87 -16.58 -57.27 57.27
C ARG A 87 -17.07 -56.91 55.88
N ILE A 88 -17.76 -57.87 55.27
CA ILE A 88 -18.42 -57.73 53.98
C ILE A 88 -19.91 -58.00 54.17
N PHE A 89 -20.72 -56.96 54.00
CA PHE A 89 -22.17 -57.06 53.88
C PHE A 89 -22.54 -57.19 52.41
N SER A 90 -23.08 -58.34 52.00
CA SER A 90 -23.53 -58.58 50.63
C SER A 90 -25.06 -58.57 50.55
N LEU A 91 -25.63 -57.71 49.71
CA LEU A 91 -27.07 -57.56 49.53
C LEU A 91 -27.55 -58.27 48.27
N GLY A 92 -28.57 -59.13 48.41
CA GLY A 92 -29.26 -59.81 47.33
C GLY A 92 -30.39 -58.99 46.70
N SER A 93 -31.19 -59.65 45.87
CA SER A 93 -32.29 -59.04 45.10
C SER A 93 -33.49 -58.54 45.91
N GLY A 94 -33.55 -58.76 47.23
CA GLY A 94 -34.64 -58.32 48.10
C GLY A 94 -34.58 -56.83 48.51
N GLY A 95 -33.45 -56.15 48.27
CA GLY A 95 -33.31 -54.72 48.52
C GLY A 95 -33.09 -54.33 49.97
N PHE A 96 -32.85 -53.05 50.19
CA PHE A 96 -32.69 -52.46 51.51
C PHE A 96 -33.65 -51.27 51.65
N ILE A 97 -34.57 -51.31 52.61
CA ILE A 97 -35.39 -50.14 52.98
C ILE A 97 -34.67 -49.43 54.13
N ASN A 98 -33.92 -48.39 53.84
CA ASN A 98 -33.18 -47.61 54.82
C ASN A 98 -33.94 -46.31 55.15
N ASN A 99 -34.50 -46.23 56.37
CA ASN A 99 -35.01 -45.00 56.94
C ASN A 99 -34.16 -44.50 58.13
N GLY A 100 -33.09 -45.23 58.48
CA GLY A 100 -32.19 -44.93 59.59
C GLY A 100 -30.81 -44.49 59.10
N LEU A 101 -29.76 -44.91 59.81
CA LEU A 101 -28.37 -44.64 59.46
C LEU A 101 -27.60 -45.95 59.23
N ILE A 102 -26.92 -46.07 58.10
CA ILE A 102 -25.93 -47.13 57.85
C ILE A 102 -24.54 -46.50 57.99
N ILE A 103 -23.68 -47.02 58.85
CA ILE A 103 -22.28 -46.56 58.97
C ILE A 103 -21.35 -47.68 58.50
N ILE A 104 -20.51 -47.38 57.51
CA ILE A 104 -19.48 -48.31 57.02
C ILE A 104 -18.14 -47.94 57.66
N ASN A 105 -17.52 -48.91 58.34
CA ASN A 105 -16.33 -48.73 59.16
C ASN A 105 -16.55 -47.73 60.32
N PRO A 106 -17.45 -48.03 61.27
CA PRO A 106 -17.87 -47.09 62.32
C PRO A 106 -16.72 -46.54 63.17
N THR A 107 -15.63 -47.31 63.33
CA THR A 107 -14.45 -46.89 64.11
C THR A 107 -13.47 -46.02 63.34
N GLY A 108 -13.60 -45.94 62.00
CA GLY A 108 -12.57 -45.33 61.15
C GLY A 108 -11.24 -46.04 61.23
N SER A 109 -11.23 -47.37 61.33
CA SER A 109 -9.97 -48.12 61.33
C SER A 109 -9.35 -48.14 59.92
N SER A 110 -8.05 -48.40 59.82
CA SER A 110 -7.34 -48.62 58.55
C SER A 110 -7.61 -50.01 57.94
N VAL A 111 -8.79 -50.57 58.18
CA VAL A 111 -9.15 -51.94 57.79
C VAL A 111 -10.50 -51.87 57.08
N ASP A 112 -10.50 -52.37 55.83
CA ASP A 112 -11.64 -52.32 54.92
C ASP A 112 -12.94 -52.86 55.54
N ALA A 113 -14.01 -52.07 55.41
CA ALA A 113 -15.39 -52.53 55.53
C ALA A 113 -16.12 -52.31 54.19
N LEU A 114 -16.89 -53.31 53.75
CA LEU A 114 -17.53 -53.31 52.43
C LEU A 114 -19.03 -53.58 52.53
N PHE A 115 -19.83 -52.66 52.01
CA PHE A 115 -21.21 -52.92 51.60
C PHE A 115 -21.24 -53.16 50.09
N ARG A 116 -21.80 -54.29 49.65
CA ARG A 116 -21.87 -54.62 48.22
C ARG A 116 -23.20 -55.22 47.78
N ALA A 117 -23.72 -54.77 46.64
CA ALA A 117 -24.78 -55.47 45.92
C ALA A 117 -24.18 -56.64 45.11
N ILE A 118 -24.74 -57.85 45.26
CA ILE A 118 -24.30 -59.02 44.47
C ILE A 118 -25.29 -59.39 43.35
N ASP A 119 -26.55 -58.99 43.50
CA ASP A 119 -27.60 -58.98 42.47
C ASP A 119 -28.06 -57.53 42.20
N PRO A 120 -28.73 -57.23 41.07
CA PRO A 120 -29.37 -55.93 40.87
C PRO A 120 -30.35 -55.64 42.01
N THR A 121 -30.14 -54.56 42.75
CA THR A 121 -30.85 -54.28 43.99
C THR A 121 -30.90 -52.79 44.28
N SER A 122 -31.79 -52.38 45.18
CA SER A 122 -31.98 -50.97 45.54
C SER A 122 -31.93 -50.73 47.04
N ILE A 123 -31.36 -49.60 47.42
CA ILE A 123 -31.51 -49.01 48.75
C ILE A 123 -32.55 -47.89 48.62
N THR A 124 -33.71 -48.09 49.24
CA THR A 124 -34.87 -47.16 49.20
C THR A 124 -35.15 -46.60 50.60
N GLY A 125 -36.13 -45.71 50.72
CA GLY A 125 -36.45 -45.02 51.99
C GLY A 125 -35.81 -43.63 52.09
N THR A 126 -35.71 -43.11 53.31
CA THR A 126 -35.30 -41.71 53.61
C THR A 126 -34.01 -41.58 54.43
N GLY A 127 -33.30 -42.70 54.63
CA GLY A 127 -32.13 -42.80 55.50
C GLY A 127 -30.81 -42.37 54.88
N HIS A 128 -29.77 -42.41 55.70
CA HIS A 128 -28.40 -42.01 55.36
C HIS A 128 -27.45 -43.22 55.32
N ILE A 129 -26.42 -43.13 54.49
CA ILE A 129 -25.28 -44.05 54.43
C ILE A 129 -24.02 -43.22 54.68
N GLU A 130 -23.36 -43.42 55.81
CA GLU A 130 -22.10 -42.76 56.16
C GLU A 130 -20.93 -43.69 55.86
N LEU A 131 -20.05 -43.25 54.96
CA LEU A 131 -18.72 -43.84 54.78
C LEU A 131 -17.77 -43.20 55.77
N ASN A 132 -17.11 -43.98 56.62
CA ASN A 132 -16.22 -43.45 57.64
C ASN A 132 -14.77 -43.94 57.45
N SER A 133 -14.21 -43.75 56.24
CA SER A 133 -12.75 -43.75 56.10
C SER A 133 -12.19 -42.46 56.72
N ILE A 134 -11.22 -42.59 57.63
CA ILE A 134 -10.51 -41.45 58.26
C ILE A 134 -9.03 -41.42 57.88
N THR A 135 -8.54 -42.46 57.21
CA THR A 135 -7.16 -42.54 56.75
C THR A 135 -7.03 -41.98 55.33
N ALA A 136 -5.81 -41.96 54.78
CA ALA A 136 -5.60 -41.60 53.39
C ALA A 136 -6.14 -42.65 52.40
N ASP A 137 -6.40 -43.88 52.87
CA ASP A 137 -6.97 -44.96 52.06
C ASP A 137 -8.51 -44.89 52.09
N LEU A 138 -9.09 -44.41 50.99
CA LEU A 138 -10.54 -44.35 50.85
C LEU A 138 -11.19 -45.74 50.74
N GLY A 139 -10.39 -46.80 50.52
CA GLY A 139 -10.84 -48.19 50.51
C GLY A 139 -11.31 -48.72 51.87
N ASP A 140 -10.92 -48.06 52.98
CA ASP A 140 -11.29 -48.42 54.34
C ASP A 140 -12.82 -48.48 54.56
N ALA A 141 -13.59 -47.68 53.82
CA ALA A 141 -15.04 -47.70 53.84
C ALA A 141 -15.58 -47.69 52.40
N ARG A 142 -16.11 -48.84 51.95
CA ARG A 142 -16.47 -49.04 50.55
C ARG A 142 -17.94 -49.38 50.35
N LEU A 143 -18.54 -48.75 49.35
CA LEU A 143 -19.85 -49.07 48.80
C LEU A 143 -19.69 -49.55 47.34
N SER A 144 -20.30 -50.67 46.98
CA SER A 144 -20.03 -51.29 45.67
C SER A 144 -21.23 -51.95 45.01
N GLY A 145 -21.36 -51.75 43.69
CA GLY A 145 -22.02 -52.73 42.80
C GLY A 145 -21.03 -53.83 42.37
N THR A 146 -21.51 -54.96 41.87
CA THR A 146 -20.69 -55.99 41.19
C THR A 146 -20.97 -55.98 39.69
N GLY A 147 -20.13 -56.63 38.89
CA GLY A 147 -20.39 -56.81 37.45
C GLY A 147 -21.70 -57.53 37.13
N SER A 148 -22.29 -58.26 38.10
CA SER A 148 -23.61 -58.91 38.00
C SER A 148 -24.73 -58.14 38.70
N GLY A 149 -24.43 -57.14 39.55
CA GLY A 149 -25.38 -56.46 40.42
C GLY A 149 -25.18 -54.95 40.45
N VAL A 150 -26.06 -54.23 39.76
CA VAL A 150 -26.16 -52.76 39.86
C VAL A 150 -26.74 -52.40 41.22
N LEU A 151 -26.08 -51.49 41.93
CA LEU A 151 -26.60 -50.93 43.18
C LEU A 151 -27.36 -49.63 42.89
N THR A 152 -28.67 -49.63 43.09
CA THR A 152 -29.48 -48.40 43.01
C THR A 152 -29.56 -47.70 44.37
N ILE A 153 -29.14 -46.45 44.45
CA ILE A 153 -29.34 -45.56 45.60
C ILE A 153 -30.56 -44.71 45.31
N GLY A 154 -31.69 -45.02 45.98
CA GLY A 154 -32.99 -44.40 45.74
C GLY A 154 -33.08 -42.91 46.12
N PRO A 155 -34.14 -42.21 45.71
CA PRO A 155 -34.20 -40.74 45.70
C PRO A 155 -34.18 -40.09 47.09
N GLY A 156 -34.60 -40.80 48.14
CA GLY A 156 -34.56 -40.32 49.51
C GLY A 156 -33.26 -40.64 50.26
N GLN A 157 -32.31 -41.32 49.62
CA GLN A 157 -31.05 -41.73 50.26
C GLN A 157 -29.97 -40.67 50.09
N VAL A 158 -29.10 -40.56 51.10
CA VAL A 158 -27.90 -39.73 51.06
C VAL A 158 -26.69 -40.57 51.44
N VAL A 159 -25.68 -40.64 50.56
CA VAL A 159 -24.36 -41.17 50.87
C VAL A 159 -23.46 -40.01 51.29
N ALA A 160 -22.92 -40.04 52.50
CA ALA A 160 -22.08 -38.97 53.07
C ALA A 160 -20.78 -39.51 53.69
N GLY A 161 -19.93 -38.59 54.16
CA GLY A 161 -18.65 -38.92 54.78
C GLY A 161 -17.51 -39.05 53.76
N SER A 162 -16.67 -40.07 53.93
CA SER A 162 -15.42 -40.28 53.19
C SER A 162 -15.20 -41.76 52.94
N GLY A 163 -14.90 -42.13 51.70
CA GLY A 163 -14.74 -43.53 51.30
C GLY A 163 -14.74 -43.74 49.79
N LEU A 164 -14.95 -44.99 49.37
CA LEU A 164 -14.81 -45.41 47.97
C LEU A 164 -16.12 -46.00 47.43
N LEU A 165 -16.58 -45.47 46.29
CA LEU A 165 -17.68 -46.04 45.49
C LEU A 165 -17.12 -46.74 44.26
N THR A 166 -17.47 -48.00 44.06
CA THR A 166 -16.96 -48.81 42.94
C THR A 166 -18.03 -49.66 42.26
N GLY A 167 -17.77 -50.07 41.00
CA GLY A 167 -18.72 -50.89 40.23
C GLY A 167 -19.93 -50.07 39.74
N PRO A 168 -20.89 -50.70 39.06
CA PRO A 168 -22.03 -50.00 38.50
C PRO A 168 -22.99 -49.56 39.62
N ILE A 169 -23.23 -48.25 39.71
CA ILE A 169 -24.15 -47.64 40.67
C ILE A 169 -25.15 -46.79 39.90
N MET A 170 -26.44 -47.02 40.13
CA MET A 170 -27.51 -46.12 39.69
C MET A 170 -27.83 -45.16 40.84
N LEU A 171 -27.69 -43.86 40.63
CA LEU A 171 -27.91 -42.82 41.62
C LEU A 171 -29.19 -42.05 41.29
N GLU A 172 -30.23 -42.27 42.09
CA GLU A 172 -31.44 -41.45 42.12
C GLU A 172 -31.42 -40.46 43.30
N GLY A 173 -30.66 -40.79 44.36
CA GLY A 173 -30.48 -39.96 45.55
C GLY A 173 -29.29 -39.01 45.48
N THR A 174 -28.63 -38.82 46.63
CA THR A 174 -27.55 -37.84 46.79
C THR A 174 -26.23 -38.49 47.22
N ILE A 175 -25.11 -38.04 46.66
CA ILE A 175 -23.76 -38.24 47.21
C ILE A 175 -23.24 -36.89 47.71
N ASN A 176 -22.90 -36.81 49.00
CA ASN A 176 -22.43 -35.61 49.69
C ASN A 176 -21.20 -35.86 50.56
N PRO A 177 -19.97 -35.78 50.03
CA PRO A 177 -18.77 -35.65 50.86
C PRO A 177 -18.85 -34.35 51.66
N ASP A 178 -19.03 -34.47 52.98
CA ASP A 178 -19.51 -33.40 53.86
C ASP A 178 -18.45 -32.86 54.84
N ARG A 179 -17.20 -33.28 54.70
CA ARG A 179 -16.10 -32.98 55.64
C ARG A 179 -14.85 -32.46 54.93
N ASN A 180 -14.23 -31.43 55.49
CA ASN A 180 -13.02 -30.83 54.92
C ASN A 180 -11.86 -31.83 54.87
N GLY A 181 -11.24 -31.99 53.70
CA GLY A 181 -10.11 -32.91 53.48
C GLY A 181 -10.46 -34.39 53.59
N ARG A 182 -11.75 -34.73 53.50
CA ARG A 182 -12.32 -36.07 53.66
C ARG A 182 -13.27 -36.28 52.49
N ASP A 183 -12.81 -37.04 51.50
CA ASP A 183 -13.40 -37.09 50.16
C ASP A 183 -14.10 -38.43 49.90
N ILE A 184 -15.03 -38.43 48.95
CA ILE A 184 -15.60 -39.67 48.40
C ILE A 184 -15.01 -39.89 47.01
N GLN A 185 -14.32 -41.01 46.80
CA GLN A 185 -13.84 -41.38 45.48
C GLN A 185 -14.92 -42.13 44.68
N LEU A 186 -15.17 -41.66 43.47
CA LEU A 186 -16.06 -42.26 42.49
C LEU A 186 -15.22 -43.01 41.46
N ALA A 187 -14.94 -44.28 41.72
CA ALA A 187 -14.09 -45.12 40.87
C ALA A 187 -14.87 -46.10 39.96
N GLY A 188 -16.19 -46.18 40.11
CA GLY A 188 -17.07 -46.94 39.24
C GLY A 188 -17.80 -46.08 38.21
N ASP A 189 -18.68 -46.72 37.44
CA ASP A 189 -19.66 -46.03 36.60
C ASP A 189 -20.86 -45.64 37.46
N ILE A 190 -21.05 -44.34 37.66
CA ILE A 190 -22.19 -43.75 38.38
C ILE A 190 -23.19 -43.23 37.35
N ASP A 191 -24.31 -43.91 37.18
CA ASP A 191 -25.43 -43.43 36.38
C ASP A 191 -26.37 -42.60 37.25
N ALA A 192 -26.26 -41.28 37.16
CA ALA A 192 -27.11 -40.31 37.84
C ALA A 192 -28.23 -39.75 36.94
N SER A 193 -28.48 -40.35 35.78
CA SER A 193 -29.45 -39.86 34.80
C SER A 193 -30.89 -39.84 35.31
N ALA A 194 -31.20 -40.64 36.32
CA ALA A 194 -32.51 -40.71 36.97
C ALA A 194 -32.75 -39.62 38.04
N GLY A 195 -31.98 -38.52 38.00
CA GLY A 195 -32.15 -37.37 38.90
C GLY A 195 -31.15 -37.32 40.06
N GLY A 196 -30.09 -38.12 40.00
CA GLY A 196 -29.04 -38.15 41.02
C GLY A 196 -28.30 -36.82 41.17
N ILE A 197 -27.89 -36.54 42.41
CA ILE A 197 -27.14 -35.32 42.76
C ILE A 197 -25.82 -35.71 43.41
N ILE A 198 -24.71 -35.15 42.92
CA ILE A 198 -23.39 -35.27 43.52
C ILE A 198 -22.93 -33.86 43.89
N PHE A 199 -22.82 -33.54 45.18
CA PHE A 199 -22.31 -32.25 45.60
C PHE A 199 -21.45 -32.37 46.85
N GLY A 200 -20.40 -31.58 46.99
CA GLY A 200 -19.62 -31.52 48.23
C GLY A 200 -20.11 -30.43 49.17
N SER A 201 -20.10 -30.70 50.47
CA SER A 201 -20.34 -29.71 51.53
C SER A 201 -19.24 -29.78 52.59
N GLY A 202 -19.15 -28.77 53.46
CA GLY A 202 -18.17 -28.77 54.55
C GLY A 202 -16.70 -28.84 54.13
N GLY A 203 -16.37 -28.64 52.84
CA GLY A 203 -15.03 -28.75 52.26
C GLY A 203 -14.70 -30.10 51.62
N GLY A 204 -15.61 -31.08 51.64
CA GLY A 204 -15.40 -32.39 51.00
C GLY A 204 -15.55 -32.34 49.48
N LYS A 205 -14.83 -33.24 48.79
CA LYS A 205 -14.82 -33.37 47.33
C LYS A 205 -15.28 -34.76 46.88
N ALA A 206 -15.95 -34.80 45.73
CA ALA A 206 -16.23 -36.04 45.02
C ALA A 206 -15.10 -36.29 44.01
N MET A 207 -14.21 -37.22 44.33
CA MET A 207 -12.99 -37.50 43.58
C MET A 207 -13.27 -38.49 42.44
N LEU A 208 -13.44 -37.99 41.22
CA LEU A 208 -13.83 -38.77 40.06
C LEU A 208 -12.62 -39.46 39.42
N SER A 209 -12.65 -40.80 39.37
CA SER A 209 -11.73 -41.62 38.57
C SER A 209 -12.42 -42.63 37.64
N GLY A 210 -13.75 -42.67 37.64
CA GLY A 210 -14.59 -43.47 36.73
C GLY A 210 -15.48 -42.60 35.84
N THR A 211 -16.71 -43.03 35.60
CA THR A 211 -17.68 -42.34 34.74
C THR A 211 -18.84 -41.76 35.54
N ILE A 212 -19.27 -40.54 35.24
CA ILE A 212 -20.58 -40.02 35.64
C ILE A 212 -21.45 -39.88 34.39
N VAL A 213 -22.66 -40.46 34.42
CA VAL A 213 -23.67 -40.31 33.36
C VAL A 213 -24.85 -39.53 33.92
N GLY A 214 -25.21 -38.39 33.31
CA GLY A 214 -26.34 -37.58 33.76
C GLY A 214 -26.17 -36.92 35.14
N GLY A 215 -27.28 -36.43 35.69
CA GLY A 215 -27.35 -35.87 37.05
C GLY A 215 -26.77 -34.47 37.23
N ALA A 216 -26.98 -33.90 38.42
CA ALA A 216 -26.42 -32.61 38.82
C ALA A 216 -25.12 -32.80 39.61
N ILE A 217 -24.08 -32.02 39.27
CA ILE A 217 -22.74 -32.13 39.87
C ILE A 217 -22.21 -30.78 40.39
N SER A 218 -21.54 -30.82 41.55
CA SER A 218 -20.82 -29.70 42.15
C SER A 218 -19.73 -30.24 43.08
N SER A 219 -18.59 -29.54 43.25
CA SER A 219 -17.47 -30.02 44.07
C SER A 219 -16.89 -31.37 43.62
N VAL A 220 -16.98 -31.68 42.32
CA VAL A 220 -16.37 -32.86 41.70
C VAL A 220 -14.95 -32.51 41.23
N GLU A 221 -13.98 -33.35 41.57
CA GLU A 221 -12.60 -33.25 41.09
C GLU A 221 -12.18 -34.49 40.32
N ALA A 222 -11.85 -34.32 39.04
CA ALA A 222 -11.26 -35.38 38.23
C ALA A 222 -9.83 -35.71 38.70
N GLN A 223 -9.53 -37.00 38.81
CA GLN A 223 -8.23 -37.55 39.17
C GLN A 223 -7.85 -38.74 38.28
N GLY A 224 -6.55 -38.91 38.04
CA GLY A 224 -6.04 -39.96 37.16
C GLY A 224 -6.49 -39.81 35.70
N ALA A 225 -6.30 -40.85 34.90
CA ALA A 225 -6.52 -40.79 33.44
C ALA A 225 -7.91 -41.27 32.98
N ALA A 226 -8.74 -41.81 33.89
CA ALA A 226 -9.99 -42.50 33.56
C ALA A 226 -11.27 -41.69 33.88
N ALA A 227 -11.14 -40.46 34.37
CA ALA A 227 -12.28 -39.62 34.73
C ALA A 227 -13.09 -39.21 33.49
N THR A 228 -14.40 -39.47 33.52
CA THR A 228 -15.28 -39.29 32.36
C THR A 228 -16.64 -38.70 32.76
N ILE A 229 -17.16 -37.77 31.95
CA ILE A 229 -18.51 -37.19 32.10
C ILE A 229 -19.30 -37.40 30.82
N ASN A 230 -20.57 -37.78 30.97
CA ASN A 230 -21.51 -37.99 29.88
C ASN A 230 -22.92 -37.46 30.24
N GLY A 231 -23.25 -36.23 29.82
CA GLY A 231 -24.58 -35.64 29.95
C GLY A 231 -24.93 -35.07 31.32
N SER A 232 -23.95 -34.77 32.17
CA SER A 232 -24.16 -34.18 33.49
C SER A 232 -24.36 -32.66 33.43
N THR A 233 -25.03 -32.10 34.45
CA THR A 233 -25.19 -30.65 34.66
C THR A 233 -24.37 -30.17 35.85
N SER A 234 -23.35 -29.36 35.58
CA SER A 234 -22.44 -28.74 36.56
C SER A 234 -22.98 -27.39 37.01
N THR A 235 -23.31 -27.24 38.30
CA THR A 235 -23.92 -25.99 38.85
C THR A 235 -23.03 -25.23 39.83
N GLY A 236 -21.86 -25.77 40.17
CA GLY A 236 -20.92 -25.16 41.11
C GLY A 236 -19.47 -25.32 40.69
N ASP A 237 -18.55 -25.18 41.66
CA ASP A 237 -17.12 -25.30 41.42
C ASP A 237 -16.69 -26.77 41.30
N ASN A 238 -16.15 -27.13 40.15
CA ASN A 238 -15.58 -28.43 39.83
C ASN A 238 -14.13 -28.25 39.34
N GLY A 239 -13.38 -29.34 39.23
CA GLY A 239 -11.97 -29.24 38.88
C GLY A 239 -11.35 -30.46 38.23
N VAL A 240 -10.19 -30.24 37.62
CA VAL A 240 -9.30 -31.29 37.11
C VAL A 240 -7.96 -31.13 37.79
N ARG A 241 -7.58 -32.15 38.56
CA ARG A 241 -6.32 -32.11 39.32
C ARG A 241 -5.11 -32.20 38.38
N PRO A 242 -3.95 -31.72 38.82
CA PRO A 242 -2.72 -31.96 38.07
C PRO A 242 -2.45 -33.44 37.86
N GLY A 243 -2.03 -33.80 36.64
CA GLY A 243 -1.81 -35.18 36.21
C GLY A 243 -3.09 -35.92 35.82
N ALA A 244 -4.26 -35.28 35.93
CA ALA A 244 -5.54 -35.89 35.58
C ALA A 244 -5.98 -35.55 34.15
N THR A 245 -6.76 -36.45 33.57
CA THR A 245 -7.47 -36.23 32.31
C THR A 245 -8.97 -36.43 32.56
N LEU A 246 -9.75 -35.41 32.25
CA LEU A 246 -11.21 -35.47 32.18
C LEU A 246 -11.63 -35.64 30.72
N SER A 247 -12.32 -36.73 30.41
CA SER A 247 -12.90 -36.97 29.08
C SER A 247 -14.39 -36.61 29.07
N ILE A 248 -14.80 -35.75 28.15
CA ILE A 248 -16.22 -35.44 27.90
C ILE A 248 -16.70 -36.30 26.72
N LEU A 249 -17.77 -37.05 26.95
CA LEU A 249 -18.39 -37.96 25.98
C LEU A 249 -19.55 -37.29 25.23
N GLY A 250 -20.20 -38.04 24.33
CA GLY A 250 -21.16 -37.54 23.35
C GLY A 250 -22.44 -36.96 23.94
N GLY A 251 -22.81 -37.31 25.18
CA GLY A 251 -23.88 -36.63 25.92
C GLY A 251 -23.51 -35.22 26.38
N GLY A 252 -22.22 -34.85 26.32
CA GLY A 252 -21.73 -33.51 26.63
C GLY A 252 -21.68 -33.18 28.12
N LEU A 253 -21.58 -31.89 28.42
CA LEU A 253 -21.61 -31.31 29.76
C LEU A 253 -22.42 -30.00 29.69
N VAL A 254 -23.43 -29.86 30.54
CA VAL A 254 -24.05 -28.55 30.78
C VAL A 254 -23.32 -27.90 31.93
N ASN A 255 -22.57 -26.83 31.69
CA ASN A 255 -21.80 -26.12 32.69
C ASN A 255 -22.42 -24.76 32.99
N GLU A 256 -23.10 -24.65 34.13
CA GLU A 256 -23.59 -23.39 34.70
C GLU A 256 -22.68 -22.87 35.83
N GLY A 257 -21.64 -23.64 36.18
CA GLY A 257 -20.70 -23.34 37.26
C GLY A 257 -19.30 -22.99 36.75
N ARG A 258 -18.27 -23.41 37.49
CA ARG A 258 -16.87 -23.17 37.14
C ARG A 258 -16.10 -24.48 37.15
N TRP A 259 -15.33 -24.73 36.11
CA TRP A 259 -14.38 -25.84 36.03
C TRP A 259 -12.96 -25.31 36.05
N VAL A 260 -12.19 -25.60 37.09
CA VAL A 260 -10.77 -25.21 37.17
C VAL A 260 -9.88 -26.36 36.68
N VAL A 261 -9.20 -26.15 35.56
CA VAL A 261 -8.24 -27.12 35.00
C VAL A 261 -6.86 -26.82 35.60
N ASN A 262 -6.25 -27.83 36.23
CA ASN A 262 -5.07 -27.69 37.09
C ASN A 262 -5.37 -26.94 38.40
N THR A 263 -6.20 -27.57 39.23
CA THR A 263 -6.74 -26.97 40.47
C THR A 263 -5.70 -26.43 41.45
N SER A 264 -4.50 -27.02 41.51
CA SER A 264 -3.42 -26.57 42.39
C SER A 264 -2.35 -25.72 41.70
N ALA A 265 -2.55 -25.37 40.42
CA ALA A 265 -1.62 -24.57 39.63
C ALA A 265 -0.20 -25.16 39.64
N SER A 266 -0.06 -26.47 39.48
CA SER A 266 1.24 -27.12 39.48
C SER A 266 1.85 -27.17 38.07
N THR A 267 3.13 -27.52 37.95
CA THR A 267 3.80 -27.79 36.67
C THR A 267 3.42 -29.14 36.03
N THR A 268 2.41 -29.82 36.57
CA THR A 268 1.93 -31.11 36.04
C THR A 268 0.68 -30.85 35.23
N ASN A 269 0.67 -31.30 33.98
CA ASN A 269 -0.43 -31.06 33.05
C ASN A 269 -1.75 -31.61 33.58
N ALA A 270 -2.81 -30.82 33.45
CA ALA A 270 -4.19 -31.27 33.56
C ALA A 270 -4.89 -31.08 32.22
N LEU A 271 -5.67 -32.07 31.80
CA LEU A 271 -6.30 -32.09 30.47
C LEU A 271 -7.81 -32.28 30.57
N VAL A 272 -8.57 -31.42 29.92
CA VAL A 272 -9.95 -31.68 29.52
C VAL A 272 -9.96 -32.01 28.04
N ARG A 273 -10.56 -33.13 27.64
CA ARG A 273 -10.63 -33.53 26.24
C ARG A 273 -11.97 -34.14 25.85
N SER A 274 -12.28 -34.15 24.56
CA SER A 274 -13.31 -35.05 24.01
C SER A 274 -12.67 -36.24 23.30
N THR A 275 -13.28 -37.43 23.42
CA THR A 275 -12.86 -38.64 22.69
C THR A 275 -13.82 -39.05 21.58
N GLU A 276 -14.99 -38.45 21.58
CA GLU A 276 -16.03 -38.50 20.56
C GLU A 276 -16.64 -37.09 20.46
N PRO A 277 -17.34 -36.72 19.38
CA PRO A 277 -17.91 -35.38 19.25
C PRO A 277 -18.76 -35.03 20.48
N ALA A 278 -18.35 -33.98 21.20
CA ALA A 278 -18.92 -33.60 22.48
C ALA A 278 -19.07 -32.09 22.56
N THR A 279 -20.06 -31.63 23.30
CA THR A 279 -20.29 -30.19 23.51
C THR A 279 -20.34 -29.85 24.99
N ILE A 280 -19.73 -28.74 25.35
CA ILE A 280 -19.88 -28.10 26.66
C ILE A 280 -20.81 -26.90 26.47
N TYR A 281 -22.03 -27.00 26.97
CA TYR A 281 -23.05 -25.95 26.95
C TYR A 281 -23.13 -25.23 28.31
N GLY A 282 -23.99 -24.22 28.41
CA GLY A 282 -24.26 -23.48 29.65
C GLY A 282 -23.48 -22.17 29.75
N SER A 283 -23.84 -21.37 30.74
CA SER A 283 -23.30 -20.02 30.96
C SER A 283 -22.04 -19.97 31.84
N GLY A 284 -21.54 -21.14 32.23
CA GLY A 284 -20.44 -21.30 33.15
C GLY A 284 -19.07 -21.00 32.52
N THR A 285 -18.03 -21.23 33.32
CA THR A 285 -16.64 -20.97 32.94
C THR A 285 -15.80 -22.24 33.01
N ILE A 286 -14.88 -22.40 32.06
CA ILE A 286 -13.73 -23.30 32.17
C ILE A 286 -12.52 -22.39 32.38
N GLU A 287 -11.87 -22.50 33.52
CA GLU A 287 -10.66 -21.74 33.82
C GLU A 287 -9.43 -22.62 33.64
N LEU A 288 -8.58 -22.24 32.68
CA LEU A 288 -7.26 -22.80 32.52
C LEU A 288 -6.32 -22.16 33.54
N ASN A 289 -5.79 -22.95 34.46
CA ASN A 289 -4.99 -22.47 35.58
C ASN A 289 -3.49 -22.83 35.46
N SER A 290 -2.88 -22.58 34.30
CA SER A 290 -1.41 -22.54 34.21
C SER A 290 -0.91 -21.33 34.99
N ILE A 291 0.14 -21.47 35.80
CA ILE A 291 0.83 -20.35 36.47
C ILE A 291 2.30 -20.25 36.12
N THR A 292 2.83 -21.16 35.30
CA THR A 292 4.22 -21.07 34.81
C THR A 292 4.27 -20.55 33.38
N ALA A 293 5.46 -20.29 32.85
CA ALA A 293 5.59 -19.94 31.42
C ALA A 293 5.14 -21.10 30.50
N ASP A 294 5.01 -22.33 31.02
CA ASP A 294 4.48 -23.45 30.29
C ASP A 294 2.94 -23.42 30.26
N ILE A 295 2.42 -23.05 29.10
CA ILE A 295 0.99 -23.08 28.78
C ILE A 295 0.38 -24.48 28.87
N ASN A 296 1.17 -25.55 28.82
CA ASN A 296 0.67 -26.93 28.79
C ASN A 296 0.25 -27.46 30.17
N ASP A 297 0.48 -26.69 31.23
CA ASP A 297 0.05 -27.03 32.59
C ASP A 297 -1.49 -27.19 32.69
N ALA A 298 -2.26 -26.47 31.87
CA ALA A 298 -3.73 -26.56 31.83
C ALA A 298 -4.22 -26.56 30.38
N GLN A 299 -4.86 -27.65 29.96
CA GLN A 299 -5.17 -27.90 28.55
C GLN A 299 -6.64 -28.22 28.33
N LEU A 300 -7.19 -27.72 27.22
CA LEU A 300 -8.49 -28.08 26.66
C LEU A 300 -8.29 -28.54 25.22
N SER A 301 -8.75 -29.74 24.85
CA SER A 301 -8.46 -30.29 23.52
C SER A 301 -9.62 -31.06 22.90
N GLY A 302 -9.82 -30.91 21.59
CA GLY A 302 -10.45 -31.96 20.78
C GLY A 302 -9.49 -33.13 20.57
N SER A 303 -10.00 -34.30 20.21
CA SER A 303 -9.19 -35.41 19.70
C SER A 303 -9.14 -35.36 18.17
N VAL A 304 -8.16 -36.01 17.55
CA VAL A 304 -8.00 -36.04 16.08
C VAL A 304 -9.28 -36.46 15.34
N ASP A 305 -10.07 -37.34 15.95
CA ASP A 305 -11.32 -37.87 15.39
C ASP A 305 -12.59 -37.26 16.05
N ALA A 306 -12.43 -36.34 17.00
CA ALA A 306 -13.53 -35.81 17.80
C ALA A 306 -13.42 -34.31 18.03
N THR A 307 -14.36 -33.56 17.45
CA THR A 307 -14.47 -32.12 17.70
C THR A 307 -15.03 -31.86 19.09
N LEU A 308 -14.38 -30.98 19.84
CA LEU A 308 -14.93 -30.41 21.06
C LEU A 308 -15.64 -29.10 20.73
N THR A 309 -16.93 -29.02 21.03
CA THR A 309 -17.71 -27.79 20.85
C THR A 309 -17.77 -27.00 22.16
N ILE A 310 -17.40 -25.72 22.12
CA ILE A 310 -17.62 -24.75 23.20
C ILE A 310 -18.90 -24.01 22.87
N GLY A 311 -19.97 -24.25 23.64
CA GLY A 311 -21.32 -23.72 23.43
C GLY A 311 -21.39 -22.18 23.50
N GLN A 312 -22.49 -21.61 22.98
CA GLN A 312 -22.62 -20.18 22.73
C GLN A 312 -22.41 -19.28 23.97
N ASP A 313 -22.86 -19.72 25.14
CA ASP A 313 -22.74 -18.96 26.38
C ASP A 313 -21.55 -19.41 27.24
N GLN A 314 -20.83 -20.45 26.80
CA GLN A 314 -19.72 -21.03 27.53
C GLN A 314 -18.47 -20.17 27.36
N THR A 315 -17.77 -19.92 28.46
CA THR A 315 -16.52 -19.14 28.45
C THR A 315 -15.33 -20.02 28.86
N VAL A 316 -14.21 -19.87 28.17
CA VAL A 316 -12.89 -20.39 28.56
C VAL A 316 -12.00 -19.21 28.94
N ASN A 317 -11.56 -19.14 30.19
CA ASN A 317 -10.73 -18.06 30.73
C ASN A 317 -9.38 -18.58 31.27
N GLY A 318 -8.50 -17.66 31.68
CA GLY A 318 -7.26 -17.96 32.39
C GLY A 318 -6.03 -17.93 31.50
N SER A 319 -5.15 -18.92 31.70
CA SER A 319 -3.96 -19.14 30.87
C SER A 319 -3.69 -20.64 30.75
N GLY A 320 -3.35 -21.08 29.54
CA GLY A 320 -3.20 -22.50 29.23
C GLY A 320 -3.14 -22.74 27.73
N SER A 321 -3.54 -23.93 27.27
CA SER A 321 -3.70 -24.23 25.85
C SER A 321 -5.08 -24.72 25.47
N VAL A 322 -5.55 -24.30 24.29
CA VAL A 322 -6.73 -24.82 23.61
C VAL A 322 -6.29 -25.37 22.26
N SER A 323 -6.47 -26.67 22.04
CA SER A 323 -6.03 -27.35 20.82
C SER A 323 -7.17 -28.00 20.04
N GLY A 324 -7.22 -27.74 18.73
CA GLY A 324 -8.21 -28.27 17.80
C GLY A 324 -8.08 -29.77 17.51
N PRO A 325 -9.15 -30.40 16.96
CA PRO A 325 -10.33 -29.77 16.38
C PRO A 325 -11.33 -29.23 17.41
N VAL A 326 -11.63 -27.92 17.33
CA VAL A 326 -12.59 -27.22 18.21
C VAL A 326 -13.64 -26.49 17.37
N HIS A 327 -14.91 -26.58 17.78
CA HIS A 327 -15.98 -25.73 17.28
C HIS A 327 -16.35 -24.67 18.32
N LEU A 328 -16.06 -23.41 18.03
CA LEU A 328 -16.24 -22.29 18.95
C LEU A 328 -17.54 -21.55 18.66
N LEU A 329 -18.52 -21.67 19.55
CA LEU A 329 -19.73 -20.86 19.56
C LEU A 329 -19.67 -19.76 20.64
N GLY A 330 -18.98 -20.04 21.74
CA GLY A 330 -18.81 -19.13 22.89
C GLY A 330 -17.51 -18.33 22.85
N THR A 331 -16.91 -18.10 24.03
CA THR A 331 -15.75 -17.19 24.17
C THR A 331 -14.51 -17.92 24.68
N ILE A 332 -13.36 -17.64 24.07
CA ILE A 332 -12.02 -17.90 24.63
C ILE A 332 -11.41 -16.54 24.99
N ASN A 333 -11.10 -16.32 26.27
CA ASN A 333 -10.62 -15.04 26.76
C ASN A 333 -9.38 -15.22 27.65
N ALA A 334 -8.22 -14.78 27.16
CA ALA A 334 -7.02 -14.69 27.98
C ALA A 334 -7.13 -13.45 28.89
N ASP A 335 -7.57 -13.64 30.13
CA ASP A 335 -7.86 -12.57 31.11
C ASP A 335 -6.79 -12.38 32.19
N ARG A 336 -5.74 -13.21 32.15
CA ARG A 336 -4.61 -13.14 33.07
C ARG A 336 -3.53 -12.21 32.54
N LYS A 337 -3.14 -11.25 33.37
CA LYS A 337 -2.16 -10.22 33.01
C LYS A 337 -0.82 -10.78 32.59
N ASN A 338 -0.36 -10.41 31.39
CA ASN A 338 0.88 -10.86 30.75
C ASN A 338 0.96 -12.39 30.61
N ARG A 339 -0.19 -13.04 30.41
CA ARG A 339 -0.30 -14.48 30.28
C ARG A 339 -1.10 -14.84 29.06
N ASP A 340 -0.68 -15.93 28.42
CA ASP A 340 -1.25 -16.35 27.15
C ASP A 340 -2.23 -17.51 27.34
N ILE A 341 -3.28 -17.53 26.52
CA ILE A 341 -3.91 -18.79 26.11
C ILE A 341 -3.40 -19.10 24.72
N ALA A 342 -2.67 -20.20 24.57
CA ALA A 342 -2.25 -20.66 23.25
C ALA A 342 -3.37 -21.41 22.56
N VAL A 343 -3.60 -21.07 21.31
CA VAL A 343 -4.70 -21.59 20.52
C VAL A 343 -4.13 -22.21 19.25
N SER A 344 -4.21 -23.53 19.11
CA SER A 344 -3.55 -24.29 18.04
C SER A 344 -4.48 -25.27 17.34
N GLY A 345 -4.06 -25.79 16.18
CA GLY A 345 -4.83 -26.76 15.40
C GLY A 345 -5.95 -26.11 14.57
N SER A 346 -6.93 -26.93 14.16
CA SER A 346 -8.07 -26.48 13.36
C SER A 346 -9.21 -25.99 14.26
N ILE A 347 -9.64 -24.75 14.09
CA ILE A 347 -10.75 -24.16 14.82
C ILE A 347 -11.76 -23.64 13.82
N THR A 348 -13.01 -24.06 14.01
CA THR A 348 -14.16 -23.50 13.30
C THR A 348 -14.97 -22.70 14.29
N ALA A 349 -15.46 -21.53 13.90
CA ALA A 349 -16.23 -20.67 14.78
C ALA A 349 -17.50 -20.17 14.09
N SER A 350 -18.61 -20.11 14.83
CA SER A 350 -19.82 -19.42 14.36
C SER A 350 -19.63 -17.91 14.45
N SER A 351 -20.62 -17.14 13.99
CA SER A 351 -20.62 -15.67 14.14
C SER A 351 -20.60 -15.19 15.61
N SER A 352 -20.97 -16.04 16.58
CA SER A 352 -20.89 -15.72 18.01
C SER A 352 -19.56 -16.14 18.65
N GLY A 353 -18.83 -17.05 18.01
CA GLY A 353 -17.55 -17.55 18.51
C GLY A 353 -16.50 -16.46 18.58
N THR A 354 -16.01 -16.14 19.78
CA THR A 354 -15.11 -15.00 20.02
C THR A 354 -13.80 -15.44 20.67
N MET A 355 -12.68 -14.91 20.18
CA MET A 355 -11.37 -14.97 20.85
C MET A 355 -10.91 -13.56 21.23
N GLN A 356 -10.45 -13.39 22.46
CA GLN A 356 -10.02 -12.08 22.95
C GLN A 356 -8.94 -12.16 24.03
N GLY A 357 -8.10 -11.14 24.12
CA GLY A 357 -7.21 -10.89 25.25
C GLY A 357 -7.74 -9.71 26.07
N THR A 358 -7.88 -9.89 27.38
CA THR A 358 -8.28 -8.83 28.31
C THR A 358 -7.27 -8.71 29.44
N ASN A 359 -7.19 -7.54 30.09
CA ASN A 359 -6.27 -7.31 31.22
C ASN A 359 -4.79 -7.60 30.87
N ASP A 360 -4.34 -7.24 29.67
CA ASP A 360 -3.01 -7.55 29.11
C ASP A 360 -2.72 -9.06 28.94
N GLY A 361 -3.74 -9.91 28.98
CA GLY A 361 -3.65 -11.30 28.51
C GLY A 361 -3.70 -11.37 26.98
N THR A 362 -3.06 -12.38 26.40
CA THR A 362 -2.95 -12.53 24.94
C THR A 362 -3.45 -13.89 24.47
N ILE A 363 -4.20 -13.93 23.38
CA ILE A 363 -4.43 -15.17 22.65
C ILE A 363 -3.23 -15.42 21.73
N ALA A 364 -2.42 -16.41 22.06
CA ALA A 364 -1.27 -16.84 21.27
C ALA A 364 -1.73 -17.82 20.17
N PHE A 365 -2.05 -17.30 18.99
CA PHE A 365 -2.66 -18.06 17.92
C PHE A 365 -1.62 -18.76 17.03
N GLN A 366 -1.71 -20.09 16.91
CA GLN A 366 -0.77 -20.98 16.20
C GLN A 366 -1.51 -21.99 15.30
N GLY A 367 -2.68 -21.64 14.78
CA GLY A 367 -3.56 -22.58 14.07
C GLY A 367 -4.28 -22.00 12.86
N SER A 368 -5.36 -22.69 12.47
CA SER A 368 -6.29 -22.25 11.43
C SER A 368 -7.62 -21.88 12.05
N LEU A 369 -8.14 -20.70 11.75
CA LEU A 369 -9.46 -20.25 12.18
C LEU A 369 -10.35 -20.01 10.96
N ALA A 370 -11.48 -20.71 10.92
CA ALA A 370 -12.53 -20.49 9.94
C ALA A 370 -13.79 -19.93 10.63
N GLY A 371 -14.22 -18.73 10.24
CA GLY A 371 -15.34 -18.00 10.87
C GLY A 371 -14.97 -17.31 12.18
N GLY A 372 -15.98 -16.79 12.88
CA GLY A 372 -15.82 -16.19 14.22
C GLY A 372 -15.30 -14.76 14.25
N HIS A 373 -15.05 -14.33 15.49
CA HIS A 373 -14.64 -12.98 15.84
C HIS A 373 -13.34 -12.96 16.65
N LEU A 374 -12.37 -12.13 16.25
CA LEU A 374 -11.20 -11.75 17.05
C LEU A 374 -11.46 -10.35 17.63
N ALA A 375 -11.65 -10.21 18.93
CA ALA A 375 -12.08 -8.95 19.56
C ALA A 375 -10.94 -8.10 20.14
N GLY A 376 -9.69 -8.37 19.74
CA GLY A 376 -8.48 -7.70 20.23
C GLY A 376 -7.68 -8.56 21.20
N GLY A 377 -6.39 -8.26 21.35
CA GLY A 377 -5.47 -9.04 22.19
C GLY A 377 -5.12 -10.41 21.60
N VAL A 378 -5.27 -10.58 20.28
CA VAL A 378 -4.92 -11.82 19.57
C VAL A 378 -3.63 -11.60 18.78
N GLU A 379 -2.64 -12.46 19.02
CA GLU A 379 -1.37 -12.40 18.32
C GLU A 379 -1.02 -13.75 17.70
N ALA A 380 -0.81 -13.76 16.39
CA ALA A 380 -0.29 -14.94 15.70
C ALA A 380 1.18 -15.19 16.10
N GLN A 381 1.51 -16.44 16.44
CA GLN A 381 2.85 -16.89 16.85
C GLN A 381 3.34 -18.04 15.95
N LEU A 382 4.67 -18.24 15.89
CA LEU A 382 5.43 -19.41 15.41
C LEU A 382 4.71 -20.35 14.40
N SER A 383 5.22 -20.44 13.17
CA SER A 383 4.72 -21.24 12.02
C SER A 383 3.49 -20.67 11.30
N THR A 384 3.01 -21.36 10.26
CA THR A 384 1.98 -20.89 9.33
C THR A 384 0.57 -21.06 9.92
N GLY A 385 -0.07 -19.97 10.31
CA GLY A 385 -1.51 -19.95 10.63
C GLY A 385 -2.37 -19.55 9.42
N SER A 386 -3.70 -19.74 9.52
CA SER A 386 -4.62 -19.22 8.51
C SER A 386 -5.92 -18.64 9.06
N LEU A 387 -6.46 -17.62 8.41
CA LEU A 387 -7.78 -17.03 8.65
C LEU A 387 -8.66 -17.19 7.42
N ASP A 388 -9.88 -17.69 7.60
CA ASP A 388 -10.89 -17.89 6.55
C ASP A 388 -12.26 -17.38 7.02
N GLY A 389 -12.74 -16.25 6.50
CA GLY A 389 -14.05 -15.69 6.85
C GLY A 389 -14.13 -15.13 8.27
N VAL A 390 -13.01 -14.66 8.81
CA VAL A 390 -12.89 -14.16 10.19
C VAL A 390 -13.22 -12.67 10.26
N THR A 391 -13.93 -12.22 11.30
CA THR A 391 -14.11 -10.80 11.59
C THR A 391 -13.17 -10.37 12.72
N SER A 392 -12.45 -9.27 12.57
CA SER A 392 -11.48 -8.75 13.53
C SER A 392 -11.86 -7.34 13.99
N THR A 393 -11.87 -7.08 15.29
CA THR A 393 -11.93 -5.76 15.92
C THR A 393 -10.79 -5.61 16.95
N GLY A 394 -10.65 -4.43 17.55
CA GLY A 394 -9.59 -4.16 18.52
C GLY A 394 -8.19 -4.16 17.88
N ILE A 395 -7.17 -4.39 18.70
CA ILE A 395 -5.77 -4.50 18.26
C ILE A 395 -5.39 -5.97 18.24
N ASN A 396 -5.04 -6.49 17.07
CA ASN A 396 -4.48 -7.82 16.87
C ASN A 396 -3.11 -7.69 16.21
N GLY A 397 -2.34 -8.77 16.12
CA GLY A 397 -1.02 -8.66 15.51
C GLY A 397 -0.33 -9.95 15.15
N LEU A 398 0.82 -9.80 14.52
CA LEU A 398 1.75 -10.87 14.19
C LEU A 398 3.02 -10.65 15.00
N ARG A 399 3.38 -11.63 15.83
CA ARG A 399 4.67 -11.61 16.52
C ARG A 399 5.81 -11.74 15.51
N PRO A 400 7.02 -11.27 15.86
CA PRO A 400 8.18 -11.52 15.02
C PRO A 400 8.39 -13.02 14.75
N GLY A 401 8.69 -13.37 13.50
CA GLY A 401 8.82 -14.76 13.04
C GLY A 401 7.51 -15.45 12.68
N ALA A 402 6.35 -14.80 12.89
CA ALA A 402 5.06 -15.38 12.53
C ALA A 402 4.74 -15.19 11.04
N THR A 403 4.09 -16.18 10.44
CA THR A 403 3.46 -16.07 9.11
C THR A 403 1.98 -16.40 9.22
N LEU A 404 1.12 -15.44 8.88
CA LEU A 404 -0.33 -15.62 8.90
C LEU A 404 -0.88 -15.54 7.47
N SER A 405 -1.69 -16.52 7.09
CA SER A 405 -2.28 -16.62 5.75
C SER A 405 -3.75 -16.23 5.78
N VAL A 406 -4.16 -15.20 5.05
CA VAL A 406 -5.58 -14.94 4.77
C VAL A 406 -5.96 -15.76 3.55
N ILE A 407 -7.04 -16.54 3.64
CA ILE A 407 -7.45 -17.47 2.59
C ILE A 407 -8.95 -17.37 2.33
N ASN A 408 -9.36 -17.78 1.12
CA ASN A 408 -10.75 -18.01 0.71
C ASN A 408 -11.67 -16.83 1.05
N ALA A 409 -12.56 -16.96 2.06
CA ALA A 409 -13.54 -15.92 2.42
C ALA A 409 -12.88 -14.68 3.05
N GLY A 410 -11.59 -14.75 3.38
CA GLY A 410 -10.79 -13.58 3.73
C GLY A 410 -10.91 -13.14 5.19
N LEU A 411 -10.64 -11.85 5.42
CA LEU A 411 -10.66 -11.21 6.73
C LEU A 411 -11.50 -9.93 6.65
N VAL A 412 -12.51 -9.79 7.51
CA VAL A 412 -13.19 -8.51 7.74
C VAL A 412 -12.49 -7.80 8.89
N ASN A 413 -11.57 -6.91 8.58
CA ASN A 413 -10.82 -6.12 9.55
C ASN A 413 -11.51 -4.78 9.85
N ASN A 414 -12.03 -4.63 11.06
CA ASN A 414 -12.58 -3.38 11.60
C ASN A 414 -11.74 -2.85 12.78
N GLY A 415 -10.53 -3.38 12.96
CA GLY A 415 -9.59 -2.99 14.00
C GLY A 415 -8.23 -2.61 13.43
N THR A 416 -7.17 -2.80 14.22
CA THR A 416 -5.78 -2.65 13.76
C THR A 416 -5.07 -4.00 13.83
N TRP A 417 -4.41 -4.39 12.74
CA TRP A 417 -3.42 -5.46 12.75
C TRP A 417 -2.03 -4.86 12.75
N ILE A 418 -1.23 -5.15 13.78
CA ILE A 418 0.17 -4.74 13.84
C ILE A 418 1.04 -5.91 13.37
N ILE A 419 1.77 -5.70 12.28
CA ILE A 419 2.68 -6.70 11.70
C ILE A 419 4.06 -6.42 12.29
N ASN A 420 4.63 -7.41 12.99
CA ASN A 420 5.82 -7.29 13.83
C ASN A 420 5.53 -6.47 15.10
N THR A 421 4.73 -7.03 16.01
CA THR A 421 4.20 -6.33 17.20
C THR A 421 5.27 -5.74 18.12
N THR A 422 6.49 -6.31 18.16
CA THR A 422 7.59 -5.80 18.98
C THR A 422 8.58 -4.92 18.23
N GLY A 423 8.46 -4.81 16.90
CA GLY A 423 9.43 -4.11 16.06
C GLY A 423 10.81 -4.74 16.13
N SER A 424 10.91 -6.07 16.14
CA SER A 424 12.22 -6.73 16.13
C SER A 424 12.77 -6.86 14.71
N THR A 425 14.03 -7.29 14.57
CA THR A 425 14.66 -7.64 13.28
C THR A 425 14.22 -9.00 12.71
N THR A 426 13.20 -9.62 13.29
CA THR A 426 12.68 -10.91 12.81
C THR A 426 11.43 -10.67 11.98
N ASN A 427 11.44 -11.11 10.73
CA ASN A 427 10.36 -10.88 9.78
C ASN A 427 9.02 -11.41 10.31
N ALA A 428 7.98 -10.60 10.17
CA ALA A 428 6.60 -11.03 10.31
C ALA A 428 5.87 -10.84 8.96
N LEU A 429 5.11 -11.85 8.54
CA LEU A 429 4.48 -11.88 7.22
C LEU A 429 2.98 -12.14 7.31
N LEU A 430 2.18 -11.17 6.89
CA LEU A 430 0.77 -11.39 6.55
C LEU A 430 0.68 -11.67 5.05
N ARG A 431 0.12 -12.80 4.64
CA ARG A 431 0.07 -13.16 3.21
C ARG A 431 -1.27 -13.73 2.78
N SER A 432 -1.53 -13.72 1.47
CA SER A 432 -2.61 -14.50 0.86
C SER A 432 -2.06 -15.70 0.12
N THR A 433 -2.57 -16.91 0.36
CA THR A 433 -2.16 -18.14 -0.38
C THR A 433 -3.21 -18.68 -1.34
N THR A 434 -4.44 -18.18 -1.24
CA THR A 434 -5.49 -18.31 -2.24
C THR A 434 -6.02 -16.90 -2.55
N PRO A 435 -6.75 -16.67 -3.65
CA PRO A 435 -7.42 -15.39 -3.84
C PRO A 435 -8.30 -15.09 -2.62
N SER A 436 -8.04 -13.96 -1.96
CA SER A 436 -8.75 -13.55 -0.76
C SER A 436 -8.76 -12.03 -0.61
N SER A 437 -9.59 -11.52 0.30
CA SER A 437 -9.69 -10.10 0.57
C SER A 437 -9.51 -9.78 2.06
N ILE A 438 -8.91 -8.63 2.34
CA ILE A 438 -9.00 -7.96 3.63
C ILE A 438 -9.95 -6.78 3.44
N SER A 439 -11.14 -6.87 4.01
CA SER A 439 -12.23 -5.89 3.89
C SER A 439 -12.56 -5.25 5.25
N GLY A 440 -13.56 -4.39 5.32
CA GLY A 440 -13.93 -3.64 6.53
C GLY A 440 -13.30 -2.24 6.56
N ILE A 441 -13.23 -1.62 7.74
CA ILE A 441 -12.80 -0.22 7.95
C ILE A 441 -11.50 -0.05 8.74
N GLY A 442 -10.71 -1.12 8.86
CA GLY A 442 -9.55 -1.22 9.74
C GLY A 442 -8.21 -0.79 9.12
N LYS A 443 -7.17 -0.91 9.95
CA LYS A 443 -5.78 -0.56 9.64
C LYS A 443 -4.90 -1.81 9.62
N LEU A 444 -3.95 -1.88 8.69
CA LEU A 444 -2.82 -2.81 8.70
C LEU A 444 -1.54 -1.98 8.92
N GLU A 445 -0.92 -2.11 10.10
CA GLU A 445 0.24 -1.33 10.51
C GLU A 445 1.52 -2.16 10.39
N LEU A 446 2.39 -1.78 9.46
CA LEU A 446 3.72 -2.34 9.31
C LEU A 446 4.67 -1.69 10.34
N ASN A 447 5.23 -2.50 11.23
CA ASN A 447 6.12 -2.01 12.30
C ASN A 447 7.57 -2.46 12.10
N SER A 448 8.13 -2.23 10.90
CA SER A 448 9.59 -2.30 10.71
C SER A 448 10.24 -1.05 11.32
N ILE A 449 11.15 -1.24 12.27
CA ILE A 449 11.87 -0.14 12.94
C ILE A 449 13.32 -0.02 12.50
N THR A 450 13.81 -0.96 11.69
CA THR A 450 15.19 -0.96 11.17
C THR A 450 15.23 -0.46 9.72
N ALA A 451 16.41 -0.50 9.10
CA ALA A 451 16.55 -0.24 7.67
C ALA A 451 16.08 -1.42 6.81
N ASP A 452 15.86 -2.59 7.41
CA ASP A 452 15.31 -3.75 6.71
C ASP A 452 13.78 -3.67 6.69
N PHE A 453 13.24 -3.28 5.53
CA PHE A 453 11.79 -3.24 5.31
C PHE A 453 11.14 -4.63 5.37
N ASN A 454 11.92 -5.72 5.32
CA ASN A 454 11.41 -7.10 5.43
C ASN A 454 10.99 -7.49 6.85
N ASP A 455 11.30 -6.67 7.86
CA ASP A 455 10.89 -6.93 9.24
C ASP A 455 9.36 -7.03 9.38
N ALA A 456 8.60 -6.28 8.58
CA ALA A 456 7.13 -6.29 8.56
C ALA A 456 6.61 -6.31 7.12
N GLN A 457 5.89 -7.37 6.74
CA GLN A 457 5.52 -7.64 5.36
C GLN A 457 4.04 -7.97 5.17
N ILE A 458 3.48 -7.47 4.06
CA ILE A 458 2.19 -7.91 3.50
C ILE A 458 2.42 -8.43 2.08
N ALA A 459 1.92 -9.62 1.73
CA ALA A 459 2.16 -10.20 0.40
C ALA A 459 0.97 -10.98 -0.20
N GLY A 460 0.76 -10.86 -1.51
CA GLY A 460 0.07 -11.88 -2.31
C GLY A 460 1.04 -12.98 -2.72
N ALA A 461 0.73 -14.26 -2.46
CA ALA A 461 1.56 -15.35 -2.96
C ALA A 461 1.41 -15.50 -4.48
N ALA A 462 2.40 -16.11 -5.14
CA ALA A 462 2.32 -16.38 -6.58
C ALA A 462 1.04 -17.19 -6.91
N GLY A 463 0.21 -16.67 -7.83
CA GLY A 463 -1.08 -17.27 -8.18
C GLY A 463 -2.24 -16.94 -7.24
N ALA A 464 -2.02 -16.14 -6.19
CA ALA A 464 -3.03 -15.72 -5.22
C ALA A 464 -3.04 -14.19 -5.07
N THR A 465 -4.04 -13.54 -5.66
CA THR A 465 -4.24 -12.11 -5.53
C THR A 465 -4.82 -11.78 -4.15
N LEU A 466 -4.13 -10.90 -3.42
CA LEU A 466 -4.67 -10.28 -2.19
C LEU A 466 -5.39 -8.98 -2.56
N THR A 467 -6.67 -8.86 -2.21
CA THR A 467 -7.42 -7.60 -2.34
C THR A 467 -7.45 -6.85 -1.01
N ILE A 468 -6.97 -5.61 -1.00
CA ILE A 468 -7.11 -4.67 0.11
C ILE A 468 -8.32 -3.79 -0.17
N GLY A 469 -9.42 -4.01 0.56
CA GLY A 469 -10.69 -3.33 0.32
C GLY A 469 -10.67 -1.83 0.64
N SER A 470 -11.63 -1.09 0.10
CA SER A 470 -11.64 0.38 0.10
C SER A 470 -11.66 1.06 1.47
N GLY A 471 -12.18 0.40 2.51
CA GLY A 471 -12.13 0.91 3.89
C GLY A 471 -10.82 0.60 4.62
N GLN A 472 -9.89 -0.14 4.02
CA GLN A 472 -8.62 -0.51 4.66
C GLN A 472 -7.52 0.52 4.40
N THR A 473 -6.63 0.68 5.38
CA THR A 473 -5.38 1.45 5.20
C THR A 473 -4.17 0.62 5.64
N ILE A 474 -3.23 0.41 4.74
CA ILE A 474 -1.86 -0.03 5.06
C ILE A 474 -1.06 1.20 5.46
N SER A 475 -0.27 1.10 6.52
CA SER A 475 0.51 2.21 7.05
C SER A 475 1.75 1.75 7.81
N GLY A 476 2.54 2.68 8.31
CA GLY A 476 3.77 2.38 9.03
C GLY A 476 5.00 2.40 8.14
N SER A 477 5.89 1.42 8.36
CA SER A 477 7.12 1.19 7.61
C SER A 477 7.30 -0.32 7.43
N GLY A 478 7.63 -0.76 6.22
CA GLY A 478 7.78 -2.17 5.90
C GLY A 478 7.66 -2.42 4.40
N ALA A 479 7.31 -3.64 4.01
CA ALA A 479 7.20 -4.03 2.62
C ALA A 479 5.83 -4.60 2.25
N VAL A 480 5.39 -4.27 1.04
CA VAL A 480 4.16 -4.75 0.41
C VAL A 480 4.51 -5.40 -0.93
N TYR A 481 4.11 -6.66 -1.13
CA TYR A 481 4.42 -7.45 -2.32
C TYR A 481 3.17 -7.87 -3.09
N GLY A 482 3.16 -7.62 -4.41
CA GLY A 482 2.15 -8.13 -5.34
C GLY A 482 2.36 -9.60 -5.77
N PRO A 483 1.35 -10.24 -6.38
CA PRO A 483 0.16 -9.64 -7.00
C PRO A 483 -0.89 -9.17 -5.99
N MET A 484 -1.31 -7.90 -6.09
CA MET A 484 -2.26 -7.26 -5.19
C MET A 484 -3.29 -6.43 -5.95
N VAL A 485 -4.54 -6.43 -5.48
CA VAL A 485 -5.54 -5.41 -5.81
C VAL A 485 -5.63 -4.44 -4.65
N LEU A 486 -5.48 -3.15 -4.92
CA LEU A 486 -5.53 -2.09 -3.90
C LEU A 486 -6.74 -1.20 -4.17
N ASP A 487 -7.85 -1.45 -3.49
CA ASP A 487 -9.01 -0.55 -3.50
C ASP A 487 -8.97 0.43 -2.32
N GLY A 488 -8.21 0.10 -1.27
CA GLY A 488 -7.97 0.96 -0.10
C GLY A 488 -6.73 1.84 -0.22
N ALA A 489 -6.10 2.11 0.91
CA ALA A 489 -5.03 3.09 1.03
C ALA A 489 -3.66 2.46 1.42
N ILE A 490 -2.57 3.07 0.95
CA ILE A 490 -1.21 2.91 1.50
C ILE A 490 -0.69 4.28 1.93
N ASN A 491 -0.40 4.43 3.22
CA ASN A 491 0.15 5.66 3.80
C ASN A 491 1.49 5.39 4.52
N ALA A 492 2.60 5.79 3.93
CA ALA A 492 3.88 5.79 4.65
C ALA A 492 3.91 6.93 5.67
N ASP A 493 3.47 6.67 6.90
CA ASP A 493 3.21 7.68 7.95
C ASP A 493 4.30 7.79 9.02
N ARG A 494 5.41 7.06 8.85
CA ARG A 494 6.54 7.07 9.77
C ARG A 494 7.64 8.01 9.29
N THR A 495 8.09 8.88 10.18
CA THR A 495 9.15 9.85 9.85
C THR A 495 10.42 9.20 9.37
N ALA A 496 10.88 9.64 8.18
CA ALA A 496 12.09 9.18 7.50
C ALA A 496 12.13 7.65 7.28
N ARG A 497 10.96 7.01 7.17
CA ARG A 497 10.83 5.59 6.87
C ARG A 497 9.80 5.35 5.79
N ASP A 498 10.16 4.46 4.87
CA ASP A 498 9.35 4.19 3.70
C ASP A 498 8.45 2.96 3.89
N ILE A 499 7.38 2.91 3.09
CA ILE A 499 6.76 1.64 2.73
C ILE A 499 7.28 1.27 1.34
N VAL A 500 7.98 0.14 1.24
CA VAL A 500 8.44 -0.39 -0.05
C VAL A 500 7.34 -1.22 -0.69
N VAL A 501 6.97 -0.84 -1.90
CA VAL A 501 5.88 -1.46 -2.63
C VAL A 501 6.45 -2.10 -3.90
N SER A 502 6.38 -3.42 -4.01
CA SER A 502 7.05 -4.20 -5.05
C SER A 502 6.11 -5.18 -5.76
N GLY A 503 6.46 -5.57 -6.99
CA GLY A 503 5.62 -6.45 -7.82
C GLY A 503 4.50 -5.72 -8.54
N SER A 504 3.48 -6.46 -9.00
CA SER A 504 2.33 -5.89 -9.73
C SER A 504 1.19 -5.54 -8.76
N ILE A 505 0.80 -4.27 -8.73
CA ILE A 505 -0.35 -3.77 -7.99
C ILE A 505 -1.35 -3.18 -8.98
N ASN A 506 -2.58 -3.70 -8.94
CA ASN A 506 -3.71 -3.13 -9.65
C ASN A 506 -4.55 -2.33 -8.66
N ALA A 507 -4.42 -1.00 -8.69
CA ALA A 507 -5.15 -0.11 -7.82
C ALA A 507 -6.50 0.26 -8.46
N GLY A 508 -7.58 0.05 -7.70
CA GLY A 508 -8.91 0.49 -8.08
C GLY A 508 -9.00 2.02 -8.14
N ILE A 509 -10.15 2.55 -8.54
CA ILE A 509 -10.36 4.02 -8.62
C ILE A 509 -10.21 4.72 -7.27
N ASP A 510 -10.53 4.01 -6.18
CA ASP A 510 -10.39 4.48 -4.79
C ASP A 510 -9.01 4.14 -4.20
N GLY A 511 -8.20 3.36 -4.92
CA GLY A 511 -6.87 2.93 -4.50
C GLY A 511 -5.92 4.12 -4.39
N MET A 512 -5.47 4.45 -3.17
CA MET A 512 -4.69 5.65 -2.91
C MET A 512 -3.33 5.34 -2.26
N LEU A 513 -2.27 6.00 -2.72
CA LEU A 513 -0.92 5.89 -2.15
C LEU A 513 -0.37 7.28 -1.83
N TRP A 514 0.18 7.45 -0.63
CA TRP A 514 0.85 8.71 -0.24
C TRP A 514 1.82 8.51 0.92
N GLY A 515 2.73 9.48 1.10
CA GLY A 515 3.59 9.57 2.27
C GLY A 515 3.21 10.75 3.16
N SER A 516 3.26 10.55 4.47
CA SER A 516 2.99 11.57 5.49
C SER A 516 4.04 11.55 6.60
N ASN A 517 4.12 12.61 7.40
CA ASN A 517 5.12 12.77 8.48
C ASN A 517 6.59 12.59 8.04
N GLY A 518 6.91 12.76 6.76
CA GLY A 518 8.24 12.56 6.19
C GLY A 518 8.58 11.11 5.81
N GLY A 519 7.62 10.19 5.82
CA GLY A 519 7.76 8.88 5.16
C GLY A 519 7.36 8.95 3.68
N ALA A 520 7.92 8.07 2.85
CA ALA A 520 7.58 7.97 1.43
C ALA A 520 7.11 6.56 1.04
N VAL A 521 6.28 6.47 0.00
CA VAL A 521 5.96 5.18 -0.63
C VAL A 521 6.97 4.94 -1.75
N SER A 522 7.85 3.96 -1.55
CA SER A 522 8.91 3.59 -2.48
C SER A 522 8.42 2.49 -3.45
N LEU A 523 8.12 2.85 -4.69
CA LEU A 523 7.61 1.94 -5.72
C LEU A 523 8.74 1.25 -6.48
N ARG A 524 8.74 -0.09 -6.51
CA ARG A 524 9.73 -0.97 -7.15
C ARG A 524 9.07 -2.05 -8.04
N GLY A 525 8.04 -1.65 -8.79
CA GLY A 525 7.24 -2.57 -9.58
C GLY A 525 6.21 -1.85 -10.45
N THR A 526 5.16 -2.56 -10.85
CA THR A 526 4.08 -1.99 -11.67
C THR A 526 2.94 -1.53 -10.79
N LEU A 527 2.57 -0.25 -10.91
CA LEU A 527 1.32 0.30 -10.42
C LEU A 527 0.41 0.57 -11.62
N SER A 528 -0.70 -0.16 -11.68
CA SER A 528 -1.76 0.03 -12.68
C SER A 528 -2.96 0.67 -12.01
N GLY A 529 -3.47 1.79 -12.54
CA GLY A 529 -4.60 2.51 -11.95
C GLY A 529 -4.26 3.29 -10.66
N GLY A 530 -5.31 3.69 -9.93
CA GLY A 530 -5.22 4.38 -8.64
C GLY A 530 -4.80 5.85 -8.67
N HIS A 531 -4.63 6.40 -7.47
CA HIS A 531 -4.23 7.78 -7.22
C HIS A 531 -2.99 7.85 -6.31
N ILE A 532 -1.97 8.62 -6.70
CA ILE A 532 -0.84 8.98 -5.85
C ILE A 532 -0.98 10.45 -5.40
N ALA A 533 -0.93 10.72 -4.10
CA ALA A 533 -1.26 12.03 -3.52
C ALA A 533 -0.07 12.77 -2.87
N GLY A 534 1.17 12.40 -3.23
CA GLY A 534 2.39 13.04 -2.75
C GLY A 534 3.29 12.11 -1.91
N ASN A 535 4.59 12.39 -1.93
CA ASN A 535 5.66 11.58 -1.35
C ASN A 535 5.61 10.11 -1.80
N VAL A 536 5.23 9.89 -3.06
CA VAL A 536 5.35 8.60 -3.72
C VAL A 536 6.52 8.68 -4.70
N GLU A 537 7.47 7.78 -4.56
CA GLU A 537 8.73 7.83 -5.29
C GLU A 537 9.01 6.52 -6.01
N ALA A 538 9.32 6.60 -7.31
CA ALA A 538 9.94 5.49 -8.01
C ALA A 538 11.34 5.27 -7.43
N ASP A 539 11.59 4.05 -6.97
CA ASP A 539 12.84 3.63 -6.34
C ASP A 539 13.34 2.34 -7.02
N PHE A 540 14.63 2.07 -6.91
CA PHE A 540 15.29 0.90 -7.52
C PHE A 540 15.25 0.89 -9.06
N SER A 541 15.84 -0.13 -9.70
CA SER A 541 16.16 -0.11 -11.14
C SER A 541 15.00 0.22 -12.08
N GLN A 542 13.76 -0.15 -11.75
CA GLN A 542 12.59 0.18 -12.58
C GLN A 542 11.27 0.14 -11.79
N ALA A 543 10.47 1.21 -11.92
CA ALA A 543 9.05 1.26 -11.60
C ALA A 543 8.23 1.47 -12.90
N ILE A 544 6.99 1.01 -12.94
CA ILE A 544 6.10 1.15 -14.10
C ILE A 544 4.77 1.76 -13.64
N TYR A 545 4.33 2.85 -14.29
CA TYR A 545 2.98 3.39 -14.15
C TYR A 545 2.15 3.04 -15.38
N ASP A 546 0.92 2.58 -15.15
CA ASP A 546 -0.05 2.23 -16.18
C ASP A 546 -1.44 2.79 -15.82
N GLY A 547 -1.79 3.98 -16.32
CA GLY A 547 -3.08 4.60 -16.02
C GLY A 547 -3.19 5.18 -14.61
N VAL A 548 -2.07 5.66 -14.07
CA VAL A 548 -1.99 6.23 -12.72
C VAL A 548 -2.43 7.70 -12.76
N SER A 549 -3.16 8.15 -11.74
CA SER A 549 -3.41 9.58 -11.50
C SER A 549 -2.53 10.10 -10.36
N ALA A 550 -2.00 11.32 -10.47
CA ALA A 550 -1.05 11.90 -9.55
C ALA A 550 -1.43 13.32 -9.15
N SER A 551 -1.27 13.64 -7.87
CA SER A 551 -1.35 14.99 -7.30
C SER A 551 -0.24 15.17 -6.24
N GLY A 552 -0.05 16.39 -5.74
CA GLY A 552 1.03 16.69 -4.80
C GLY A 552 2.42 16.55 -5.43
N VAL A 553 3.47 16.45 -4.60
CA VAL A 553 4.86 16.28 -5.05
C VAL A 553 5.25 14.81 -4.99
N ASN A 554 5.52 14.20 -6.13
CA ASN A 554 6.00 12.82 -6.29
C ASN A 554 7.35 12.85 -7.01
N GLY A 555 8.03 11.71 -7.17
CA GLY A 555 9.29 11.77 -7.88
C GLY A 555 9.94 10.45 -8.29
N VAL A 556 11.13 10.61 -8.87
CA VAL A 556 12.01 9.53 -9.30
C VAL A 556 13.34 9.70 -8.56
N ARG A 557 13.67 8.72 -7.72
CA ARG A 557 14.93 8.74 -6.95
C ARG A 557 16.14 8.62 -7.88
N PRO A 558 17.31 9.12 -7.46
CA PRO A 558 18.54 8.88 -8.20
C PRO A 558 18.83 7.37 -8.36
N GLY A 559 19.23 6.97 -9.56
CA GLY A 559 19.45 5.57 -9.93
C GLY A 559 18.19 4.80 -10.32
N ALA A 560 17.00 5.41 -10.19
CA ALA A 560 15.74 4.80 -10.55
C ALA A 560 15.28 5.17 -11.97
N THR A 561 14.45 4.30 -12.55
CA THR A 561 13.70 4.62 -13.77
C THR A 561 12.20 4.49 -13.53
N LEU A 562 11.44 5.55 -13.79
CA LEU A 562 9.99 5.49 -13.94
C LEU A 562 9.63 5.25 -15.41
N SER A 563 9.02 4.10 -15.71
CA SER A 563 8.52 3.76 -17.04
C SER A 563 7.01 3.98 -17.14
N LEU A 564 6.52 4.55 -18.23
CA LEU A 564 5.10 4.71 -18.53
C LEU A 564 4.65 3.65 -19.54
N ALA A 565 3.64 2.86 -19.16
CA ALA A 565 2.96 1.92 -20.04
C ALA A 565 1.75 2.59 -20.73
N GLY A 566 0.98 1.81 -21.49
CA GLY A 566 -0.04 2.30 -22.42
C GLY A 566 -1.19 3.08 -21.79
N GLY A 567 -1.47 2.92 -20.50
CA GLY A 567 -2.45 3.70 -19.77
C GLY A 567 -2.01 5.14 -19.45
N GLY A 568 -0.72 5.46 -19.60
CA GLY A 568 -0.19 6.81 -19.37
C GLY A 568 -0.25 7.27 -17.91
N LEU A 569 -0.22 8.60 -17.72
CA LEU A 569 -0.21 9.28 -16.43
C LEU A 569 -1.10 10.53 -16.48
N SER A 570 -2.02 10.67 -15.53
CA SER A 570 -2.72 11.94 -15.29
C SER A 570 -2.04 12.70 -14.15
N ASN A 571 -1.20 13.67 -14.47
CA ASN A 571 -0.42 14.46 -13.53
C ASN A 571 -1.09 15.82 -13.27
N ASN A 572 -1.61 16.03 -12.07
CA ASN A 572 -2.14 17.32 -11.58
C ASN A 572 -1.31 17.83 -10.38
N GLY A 573 -0.04 17.43 -10.31
CA GLY A 573 0.91 17.77 -9.25
C GLY A 573 2.28 18.08 -9.82
N THR A 574 3.34 17.77 -9.09
CA THR A 574 4.72 17.85 -9.57
C THR A 574 5.38 16.48 -9.51
N ILE A 575 5.95 16.03 -10.63
CA ILE A 575 6.85 14.87 -10.67
C ILE A 575 8.28 15.39 -10.73
N VAL A 576 9.05 15.19 -9.67
CA VAL A 576 10.46 15.59 -9.62
C VAL A 576 11.34 14.42 -10.08
N VAL A 577 12.04 14.59 -11.20
CA VAL A 577 13.02 13.62 -11.68
C VAL A 577 14.38 13.97 -11.07
N ASN A 578 14.98 13.01 -10.34
CA ASN A 578 16.15 13.20 -9.47
C ASN A 578 15.80 14.02 -8.22
N THR A 579 14.98 13.42 -7.33
CA THR A 579 14.36 14.10 -6.18
C THR A 579 15.34 14.84 -5.24
N VAL A 580 16.58 14.38 -5.14
CA VAL A 580 17.62 15.01 -4.28
C VAL A 580 18.66 15.81 -5.05
N GLY A 581 18.60 15.84 -6.38
CA GLY A 581 19.59 16.52 -7.22
C GLY A 581 20.98 15.93 -7.04
N SER A 582 21.14 14.61 -7.15
CA SER A 582 22.47 13.99 -7.09
C SER A 582 23.09 13.85 -8.47
N SER A 583 24.38 13.52 -8.54
CA SER A 583 25.07 13.13 -9.78
C SER A 583 24.74 11.70 -10.27
N THR A 584 23.66 11.11 -9.77
CA THR A 584 23.20 9.77 -10.16
C THR A 584 21.95 9.93 -10.99
N ASN A 585 21.97 9.39 -12.20
CA ASN A 585 20.90 9.57 -13.17
C ASN A 585 19.56 9.04 -12.66
N ALA A 586 18.53 9.85 -12.83
CA ALA A 586 17.13 9.43 -12.72
C ALA A 586 16.46 9.59 -14.08
N HIS A 587 15.67 8.59 -14.47
CA HIS A 587 15.03 8.54 -15.79
C HIS A 587 13.52 8.42 -15.66
N MET A 588 12.81 9.19 -16.47
CA MET A 588 11.40 8.96 -16.80
C MET A 588 11.32 8.60 -18.28
N ARG A 589 10.60 7.52 -18.64
CA ARG A 589 10.50 7.11 -20.04
C ARG A 589 9.16 6.47 -20.38
N SER A 590 8.70 6.59 -21.62
CA SER A 590 7.67 5.69 -22.15
C SER A 590 8.26 4.32 -22.52
N ILE A 591 7.48 3.25 -22.36
CA ILE A 591 7.80 1.90 -22.85
C ILE A 591 6.70 1.32 -23.76
N ALA A 592 5.59 2.04 -23.87
CA ALA A 592 4.52 1.91 -24.86
C ALA A 592 4.03 3.33 -25.19
N PRO A 593 3.31 3.56 -26.30
CA PRO A 593 2.69 4.85 -26.55
C PRO A 593 1.89 5.31 -25.34
N ALA A 594 2.27 6.45 -24.77
CA ALA A 594 1.78 6.91 -23.48
C ALA A 594 1.65 8.44 -23.47
N ALA A 595 0.60 8.95 -22.84
CA ALA A 595 0.39 10.37 -22.65
C ALA A 595 0.54 10.74 -21.17
N ILE A 596 1.17 11.89 -20.92
CA ILE A 596 1.11 12.59 -19.64
C ILE A 596 0.11 13.73 -19.82
N VAL A 597 -1.01 13.66 -19.12
CA VAL A 597 -2.12 14.63 -19.20
C VAL A 597 -2.38 15.27 -17.83
N GLY A 598 -3.26 16.27 -17.76
CA GLY A 598 -3.54 17.04 -16.54
C GLY A 598 -2.83 18.41 -16.56
N ASP A 599 -2.89 19.15 -15.46
CA ASP A 599 -2.36 20.52 -15.31
C ASP A 599 -1.05 20.62 -14.51
N GLY A 600 -0.41 19.48 -14.25
CA GLY A 600 0.80 19.36 -13.47
C GLY A 600 2.11 19.72 -14.19
N ASN A 601 3.20 19.63 -13.42
CA ASN A 601 4.57 19.91 -13.83
C ASN A 601 5.45 18.66 -13.72
N ILE A 602 6.45 18.53 -14.58
CA ILE A 602 7.55 17.59 -14.49
C ILE A 602 8.82 18.42 -14.28
N GLU A 603 9.40 18.36 -13.09
CA GLU A 603 10.62 19.09 -12.76
C GLU A 603 11.84 18.20 -12.99
N LEU A 604 12.69 18.59 -13.94
CA LEU A 604 14.01 17.99 -14.12
C LEU A 604 14.98 18.65 -13.13
N ASN A 605 15.52 17.88 -12.19
CA ASN A 605 16.37 18.39 -11.13
C ASN A 605 17.85 17.97 -11.30
N SER A 606 18.44 18.21 -12.47
CA SER A 606 19.90 18.14 -12.62
C SER A 606 20.54 19.38 -12.02
N ILE A 607 21.35 19.22 -10.97
CA ILE A 607 22.11 20.32 -10.35
C ILE A 607 23.61 20.24 -10.62
N THR A 608 24.07 19.28 -11.41
CA THR A 608 25.48 19.23 -11.86
C THR A 608 25.58 19.78 -13.28
N ALA A 609 26.78 19.84 -13.85
CA ALA A 609 26.94 20.21 -15.26
C ALA A 609 26.40 19.10 -16.20
N ASP A 610 26.22 17.88 -15.69
CA ASP A 610 25.67 16.77 -16.46
C ASP A 610 24.13 16.83 -16.49
N LEU A 611 23.58 17.27 -17.62
CA LEU A 611 22.14 17.29 -17.85
C LEU A 611 21.53 15.87 -17.88
N GLY A 612 22.37 14.84 -17.97
CA GLY A 612 21.97 13.44 -17.88
C GLY A 612 21.56 12.98 -16.49
N ASP A 613 21.76 13.79 -15.44
CA ASP A 613 21.34 13.45 -14.08
C ASP A 613 19.81 13.37 -13.92
N ALA A 614 19.05 14.11 -14.75
CA ALA A 614 17.59 14.09 -14.75
C ALA A 614 17.09 14.05 -16.20
N GLN A 615 16.43 12.96 -16.59
CA GLN A 615 16.07 12.72 -17.97
C GLN A 615 14.61 12.34 -18.14
N ILE A 616 14.00 12.82 -19.22
CA ILE A 616 12.73 12.33 -19.75
C ILE A 616 12.91 11.91 -21.21
N ALA A 617 12.40 10.74 -21.59
CA ALA A 617 12.59 10.22 -22.94
C ALA A 617 11.37 9.46 -23.48
N GLY A 618 11.11 9.61 -24.78
CA GLY A 618 10.33 8.65 -25.56
C GLY A 618 11.19 7.46 -25.96
N ALA A 619 10.64 6.23 -25.94
CA ALA A 619 11.33 5.09 -26.54
C ALA A 619 11.03 5.02 -28.05
N THR A 620 11.95 4.45 -28.84
CA THR A 620 11.90 4.46 -30.31
C THR A 620 10.59 3.95 -30.91
N ASP A 621 9.95 2.96 -30.26
CA ASP A 621 8.67 2.37 -30.68
C ASP A 621 7.49 2.76 -29.75
N ALA A 622 7.69 3.76 -28.90
CA ALA A 622 6.75 4.16 -27.86
C ALA A 622 6.81 5.68 -27.67
N GLU A 623 6.06 6.39 -28.50
CA GLU A 623 5.94 7.85 -28.46
C GLU A 623 5.41 8.33 -27.10
N LEU A 624 6.02 9.39 -26.58
CA LEU A 624 5.59 10.06 -25.34
C LEU A 624 4.88 11.37 -25.69
N THR A 625 3.60 11.49 -25.33
CA THR A 625 2.83 12.74 -25.49
C THR A 625 2.85 13.55 -24.20
N ILE A 626 3.25 14.82 -24.28
CA ILE A 626 3.16 15.79 -23.20
C ILE A 626 1.93 16.68 -23.46
N GLY A 627 0.87 16.49 -22.68
CA GLY A 627 -0.43 17.13 -22.90
C GLY A 627 -0.39 18.66 -22.78
N SER A 628 -1.39 19.32 -23.36
CA SER A 628 -1.41 20.78 -23.60
C SER A 628 -1.30 21.68 -22.37
N THR A 629 -1.56 21.15 -21.17
CA THR A 629 -1.46 21.88 -19.90
C THR A 629 -0.33 21.38 -19.01
N GLN A 630 0.44 20.38 -19.47
CA GLN A 630 1.66 19.94 -18.80
C GLN A 630 2.82 20.87 -19.09
N THR A 631 3.70 21.02 -18.10
CA THR A 631 4.99 21.71 -18.25
C THR A 631 6.13 20.76 -17.87
N ILE A 632 7.19 20.75 -18.66
CA ILE A 632 8.50 20.24 -18.26
C ILE A 632 9.36 21.45 -17.87
N SER A 633 9.88 21.48 -16.65
CA SER A 633 10.67 22.61 -16.12
C SER A 633 11.99 22.17 -15.49
N GLY A 634 12.81 23.13 -15.04
CA GLY A 634 14.07 22.88 -14.36
C GLY A 634 15.28 22.81 -15.29
N SER A 635 16.13 21.80 -15.07
CA SER A 635 17.33 21.54 -15.85
C SER A 635 17.59 20.04 -15.99
N GLY A 636 17.90 19.60 -17.20
CA GLY A 636 18.06 18.17 -17.53
C GLY A 636 17.97 17.90 -19.02
N SER A 637 17.68 16.65 -19.38
CA SER A 637 17.58 16.22 -20.78
C SER A 637 16.17 15.74 -21.14
N VAL A 638 15.70 16.15 -22.32
CA VAL A 638 14.44 15.72 -22.95
C VAL A 638 14.80 15.07 -24.30
N ALA A 639 14.45 13.80 -24.48
CA ALA A 639 14.81 13.05 -25.69
C ALA A 639 13.58 12.46 -26.41
N GLY A 640 13.44 12.77 -27.69
CA GLY A 640 12.39 12.23 -28.56
C GLY A 640 12.55 10.73 -28.89
N PRO A 641 11.50 10.07 -29.41
CA PRO A 641 10.29 10.69 -29.99
C PRO A 641 9.29 11.22 -28.95
N ILE A 642 8.96 12.51 -29.03
CA ILE A 642 7.98 13.18 -28.17
C ILE A 642 6.98 13.95 -29.01
N VAL A 643 5.69 13.83 -28.68
CA VAL A 643 4.64 14.77 -29.12
C VAL A 643 4.47 15.80 -28.01
N LEU A 644 4.77 17.06 -28.31
CA LEU A 644 4.72 18.17 -27.38
C LEU A 644 3.50 19.03 -27.67
N ASP A 645 2.43 18.87 -26.89
CA ASP A 645 1.29 19.78 -26.92
C ASP A 645 1.44 20.88 -25.85
N GLY A 646 2.12 20.54 -24.76
CA GLY A 646 2.38 21.44 -23.62
C GLY A 646 3.65 22.28 -23.77
N MET A 647 4.35 22.51 -22.67
CA MET A 647 5.50 23.42 -22.60
C MET A 647 6.77 22.73 -22.11
N ILE A 648 7.92 23.08 -22.69
CA ILE A 648 9.26 22.88 -22.12
C ILE A 648 9.82 24.25 -21.72
N SER A 649 10.15 24.42 -20.44
CA SER A 649 10.63 25.68 -19.87
C SER A 649 11.94 25.51 -19.09
N ALA A 650 13.05 26.02 -19.59
CA ALA A 650 14.28 26.12 -18.80
C ALA A 650 14.20 27.33 -17.86
N ASP A 651 13.90 27.14 -16.59
CA ASP A 651 13.56 28.19 -15.62
C ASP A 651 14.62 28.43 -14.53
N ARG A 652 15.75 27.71 -14.61
CA ARG A 652 16.88 27.81 -13.69
C ARG A 652 18.00 28.68 -14.29
N ASN A 653 18.36 29.75 -13.58
CA ASN A 653 19.37 30.71 -14.03
C ASN A 653 20.72 30.04 -14.35
N GLY A 654 21.23 30.27 -15.57
CA GLY A 654 22.50 29.73 -16.04
C GLY A 654 22.50 28.22 -16.27
N ARG A 655 21.31 27.61 -16.33
CA ARG A 655 21.11 26.17 -16.58
C ARG A 655 20.32 25.92 -17.84
N GLU A 656 20.35 24.67 -18.28
CA GLU A 656 19.78 24.27 -19.55
C GLU A 656 18.78 23.13 -19.41
N VAL A 657 17.82 23.10 -20.33
CA VAL A 657 17.10 21.89 -20.71
C VAL A 657 17.55 21.51 -22.12
N ALA A 658 18.27 20.40 -22.24
CA ALA A 658 18.75 19.89 -23.53
C ALA A 658 17.68 19.02 -24.18
N VAL A 659 17.22 19.43 -25.36
CA VAL A 659 16.20 18.76 -26.17
C VAL A 659 16.87 18.08 -27.37
N SER A 660 16.64 16.78 -27.52
CA SER A 660 17.24 15.96 -28.58
C SER A 660 16.22 14.99 -29.19
N GLY A 661 16.60 14.29 -30.28
CA GLY A 661 15.70 13.38 -30.98
C GLY A 661 14.63 14.12 -31.80
N GLN A 662 13.51 13.45 -32.09
CA GLN A 662 12.39 14.02 -32.84
C GLN A 662 11.32 14.57 -31.89
N ILE A 663 10.97 15.85 -32.03
CA ILE A 663 9.89 16.52 -31.30
C ILE A 663 8.83 16.95 -32.31
N ASP A 664 7.62 16.41 -32.18
CA ASP A 664 6.45 16.90 -32.91
C ASP A 664 5.66 17.85 -32.01
N ALA A 665 5.74 19.15 -32.28
CA ALA A 665 5.03 20.21 -31.57
C ALA A 665 3.88 20.81 -32.41
N SER A 666 3.43 20.10 -33.45
CA SER A 666 2.41 20.58 -34.39
C SER A 666 1.06 20.90 -33.75
N ALA A 667 0.76 20.31 -32.59
CA ALA A 667 -0.45 20.57 -31.82
C ALA A 667 -0.38 21.84 -30.92
N GLY A 668 0.68 22.63 -31.02
CA GLY A 668 0.82 23.91 -30.30
C GLY A 668 1.87 23.91 -29.20
N GLY A 669 2.80 22.95 -29.20
CA GLY A 669 3.86 22.86 -28.21
C GLY A 669 4.77 24.09 -28.15
N VAL A 670 5.25 24.40 -26.95
CA VAL A 670 6.05 25.61 -26.67
C VAL A 670 7.39 25.24 -26.04
N MET A 671 8.46 25.92 -26.48
CA MET A 671 9.77 25.93 -25.80
C MET A 671 10.12 27.36 -25.34
N GLN A 672 10.65 27.50 -24.13
CA GLN A 672 11.08 28.79 -23.60
C GLN A 672 12.21 28.69 -22.58
N GLY A 673 13.05 29.71 -22.54
CA GLY A 673 13.97 30.00 -21.44
C GLY A 673 13.42 31.15 -20.58
N THR A 674 13.43 30.97 -19.26
CA THR A 674 13.01 31.99 -18.28
C THR A 674 14.03 32.09 -17.14
N ASN A 675 14.06 33.21 -16.42
CA ASN A 675 15.02 33.47 -15.33
C ASN A 675 16.50 33.27 -15.71
N GLY A 676 16.86 33.43 -16.99
CA GLY A 676 18.22 33.20 -17.48
C GLY A 676 18.57 31.72 -17.73
N GLY A 677 17.58 30.82 -17.75
CA GLY A 677 17.75 29.46 -18.27
C GLY A 677 17.60 29.41 -19.80
N THR A 678 18.16 28.37 -20.42
CA THR A 678 18.17 28.19 -21.88
C THR A 678 17.65 26.81 -22.28
N VAL A 679 16.77 26.72 -23.27
CA VAL A 679 16.43 25.43 -23.91
C VAL A 679 17.37 25.25 -25.11
N THR A 680 18.09 24.13 -25.18
CA THR A 680 18.99 23.84 -26.31
C THR A 680 18.42 22.72 -27.17
N LEU A 681 18.28 22.93 -28.48
CA LEU A 681 17.77 21.93 -29.42
C LEU A 681 18.91 21.34 -30.25
N SER A 682 19.25 20.06 -30.05
CA SER A 682 20.20 19.32 -30.89
C SER A 682 19.56 18.29 -31.82
N GLY A 683 18.24 18.15 -31.77
CA GLY A 683 17.45 17.27 -32.61
C GLY A 683 16.59 18.01 -33.63
N MET A 684 15.51 17.37 -34.06
CA MET A 684 14.50 17.94 -34.97
C MET A 684 13.26 18.34 -34.18
N MET A 685 12.75 19.54 -34.47
CA MET A 685 11.43 19.99 -34.04
C MET A 685 10.56 20.30 -35.26
N THR A 686 9.33 19.77 -35.27
CA THR A 686 8.31 20.08 -36.28
C THR A 686 7.15 20.84 -35.61
N GLY A 687 6.70 21.93 -36.19
CA GLY A 687 5.64 22.78 -35.63
C GLY A 687 6.07 23.57 -34.40
N GLY A 688 5.08 23.99 -33.61
CA GLY A 688 5.25 24.62 -32.31
C GLY A 688 5.83 26.05 -32.34
N MET A 689 6.15 26.55 -31.15
CA MET A 689 6.62 27.91 -30.92
C MET A 689 7.82 27.96 -29.98
N TRP A 690 8.79 28.81 -30.31
CA TRP A 690 9.85 29.25 -29.39
C TRP A 690 9.49 30.64 -28.86
N LEU A 691 9.36 30.83 -27.55
CA LEU A 691 8.96 32.12 -26.95
C LEU A 691 10.14 33.02 -26.54
N GLY A 692 11.38 32.55 -26.71
CA GLY A 692 12.60 33.22 -26.28
C GLY A 692 13.43 32.33 -25.37
N GLY A 693 14.76 32.54 -25.34
CA GLY A 693 15.70 31.71 -24.57
C GLY A 693 15.87 30.29 -25.12
N VAL A 694 15.56 30.08 -26.40
CA VAL A 694 15.76 28.79 -27.10
C VAL A 694 16.89 28.92 -28.10
N GLU A 695 17.80 27.94 -28.11
CA GLU A 695 18.98 27.92 -28.98
C GLU A 695 19.09 26.62 -29.78
N GLY A 696 19.30 26.71 -31.10
CA GLY A 696 19.78 25.58 -31.90
C GLY A 696 21.22 25.21 -31.50
N SER A 697 21.49 23.92 -31.28
CA SER A 697 22.76 23.40 -30.77
C SER A 697 23.24 22.18 -31.56
N GLY A 698 24.54 22.04 -31.77
CA GLY A 698 25.13 20.97 -32.60
C GLY A 698 24.77 21.08 -34.08
N SER A 699 25.26 20.13 -34.89
CA SER A 699 25.08 20.15 -36.35
C SER A 699 23.78 19.52 -36.84
N ALA A 700 23.10 18.76 -35.97
CA ALA A 700 21.86 18.04 -36.29
C ALA A 700 20.59 18.83 -35.93
N SER A 701 20.72 20.03 -35.34
CA SER A 701 19.59 20.88 -34.99
C SER A 701 18.76 21.21 -36.24
N ARG A 702 17.45 20.99 -36.16
CA ARG A 702 16.51 21.29 -37.25
C ARG A 702 15.17 21.78 -36.72
N VAL A 703 14.63 22.81 -37.36
CA VAL A 703 13.25 23.29 -37.16
C VAL A 703 12.47 23.18 -38.47
N ASP A 704 11.18 22.87 -38.40
CA ASP A 704 10.32 22.68 -39.57
C ASP A 704 8.90 23.18 -39.24
N ALA A 705 8.40 24.19 -39.95
CA ALA A 705 7.11 24.85 -39.67
C ALA A 705 6.99 25.45 -38.25
N THR A 706 8.10 25.91 -37.67
CA THR A 706 8.15 26.47 -36.31
C THR A 706 7.99 28.00 -36.30
N THR A 707 7.33 28.53 -35.27
CA THR A 707 7.21 29.98 -35.03
C THR A 707 8.19 30.43 -33.95
N LEU A 708 8.93 31.51 -34.19
CA LEU A 708 9.89 32.10 -33.25
C LEU A 708 9.40 33.46 -32.79
N GLU A 709 9.25 33.63 -31.49
CA GLU A 709 8.91 34.84 -30.77
C GLU A 709 10.02 35.16 -29.75
N GLY A 710 10.13 36.41 -29.30
CA GLY A 710 11.18 36.81 -28.36
C GLY A 710 12.60 36.65 -28.91
N VAL A 711 13.61 36.54 -28.04
CA VAL A 711 15.02 36.42 -28.45
C VAL A 711 15.46 34.95 -28.41
N ASN A 712 15.77 34.38 -29.57
CA ASN A 712 16.25 33.01 -29.73
C ASN A 712 17.61 33.02 -30.42
N GLY A 713 18.29 31.87 -30.50
CA GLY A 713 19.62 31.85 -31.10
C GLY A 713 20.05 30.58 -31.81
N VAL A 714 21.21 30.67 -32.46
CA VAL A 714 21.99 29.53 -32.92
C VAL A 714 23.32 29.57 -32.20
N ARG A 715 23.56 28.58 -31.34
CA ARG A 715 24.72 28.50 -30.47
C ARG A 715 26.01 28.47 -31.29
N HIS A 716 27.07 29.05 -30.75
CA HIS A 716 28.40 28.98 -31.37
C HIS A 716 28.82 27.52 -31.60
N GLY A 717 29.39 27.22 -32.77
CA GLY A 717 29.73 25.86 -33.19
C GLY A 717 28.55 25.00 -33.65
N ALA A 718 27.33 25.56 -33.72
CA ALA A 718 26.11 24.86 -34.14
C ALA A 718 25.62 25.29 -35.53
N THR A 719 24.82 24.41 -36.14
CA THR A 719 24.06 24.70 -37.34
C THR A 719 22.60 24.44 -37.08
N LEU A 720 21.75 25.47 -37.20
CA LEU A 720 20.29 25.31 -37.21
C LEU A 720 19.82 25.14 -38.65
N ASN A 721 19.29 23.96 -38.97
CA ASN A 721 18.76 23.66 -40.29
C ASN A 721 17.26 23.96 -40.35
N ILE A 722 16.80 24.56 -41.45
CA ILE A 722 15.38 24.81 -41.71
C ILE A 722 14.83 23.70 -42.61
N GLY A 723 13.74 23.07 -42.20
CA GLY A 723 13.04 22.05 -42.96
C GLY A 723 12.08 22.60 -44.01
N ALA A 724 11.43 21.70 -44.75
CA ALA A 724 10.65 22.04 -45.95
C ALA A 724 9.42 22.91 -45.66
N GLY A 725 8.86 22.85 -44.45
CA GLY A 725 7.78 23.72 -43.98
C GLY A 725 8.23 25.14 -43.62
N GLY A 726 9.52 25.44 -43.69
CA GLY A 726 10.07 26.77 -43.40
C GLY A 726 10.01 27.14 -41.91
N MET A 727 10.03 28.44 -41.63
CA MET A 727 9.86 28.98 -40.28
C MET A 727 9.22 30.37 -40.32
N THR A 728 8.51 30.75 -39.25
CA THR A 728 7.98 32.10 -39.05
C THR A 728 8.78 32.78 -37.94
N ASN A 729 9.48 33.86 -38.24
CA ASN A 729 10.25 34.62 -37.25
C ASN A 729 9.54 35.94 -36.95
N ASN A 730 8.98 36.13 -35.77
CA ASN A 730 8.40 37.39 -35.30
C ASN A 730 9.25 38.06 -34.22
N GLY A 731 10.20 37.32 -33.64
CA GLY A 731 11.16 37.82 -32.66
C GLY A 731 12.52 38.19 -33.25
N THR A 732 13.58 37.98 -32.48
CA THR A 732 14.97 38.12 -32.92
C THR A 732 15.66 36.75 -32.86
N LEU A 733 16.13 36.26 -34.00
CA LEU A 733 17.01 35.09 -34.08
C LEU A 733 18.47 35.55 -34.15
N VAL A 734 19.21 35.37 -33.08
CA VAL A 734 20.63 35.77 -32.99
C VAL A 734 21.52 34.60 -33.38
N ILE A 735 22.27 34.75 -34.46
CA ILE A 735 23.28 33.78 -34.88
C ILE A 735 24.58 34.12 -34.14
N ASN A 736 25.12 33.15 -33.39
CA ASN A 736 26.24 33.34 -32.48
C ASN A 736 25.93 34.31 -31.30
N PRO A 737 24.93 34.02 -30.45
CA PRO A 737 24.51 34.93 -29.38
C PRO A 737 25.62 35.23 -28.37
N ALA A 738 26.58 34.31 -28.18
CA ALA A 738 27.73 34.51 -27.31
C ALA A 738 28.83 35.41 -27.89
N GLY A 739 28.76 35.77 -29.18
CA GLY A 739 29.83 36.50 -29.87
C GLY A 739 31.16 35.74 -29.85
N SER A 740 31.10 34.42 -29.98
CA SER A 740 32.27 33.54 -29.92
C SER A 740 33.00 33.48 -31.26
N SER A 741 34.29 33.13 -31.25
CA SER A 741 35.08 32.86 -32.46
C SER A 741 34.82 31.46 -33.05
N THR A 742 33.67 30.86 -32.75
CA THR A 742 33.26 29.56 -33.28
C THR A 742 32.01 29.75 -34.12
N ASN A 743 32.07 29.29 -35.37
CA ASN A 743 31.04 29.54 -36.37
C ASN A 743 29.68 29.02 -35.90
N ALA A 744 28.67 29.88 -35.97
CA ALA A 744 27.26 29.50 -35.90
C ALA A 744 26.62 29.73 -37.28
N ARG A 745 25.74 28.81 -37.71
CA ARG A 745 25.11 28.89 -39.03
C ARG A 745 23.61 28.63 -39.00
N LEU A 746 22.84 29.50 -39.65
CA LEU A 746 21.48 29.21 -40.09
C LEU A 746 21.53 28.64 -41.51
N ASN A 747 20.99 27.45 -41.74
CA ASN A 747 21.16 26.73 -43.00
C ASN A 747 19.86 26.10 -43.52
N THR A 748 19.82 25.78 -44.81
CA THR A 748 18.83 24.86 -45.37
C THR A 748 19.42 24.08 -46.56
N SER A 749 18.89 22.89 -46.81
CA SER A 749 19.07 22.16 -48.06
C SER A 749 17.80 22.10 -48.91
N GLU A 750 16.72 22.72 -48.43
CA GLU A 750 15.40 22.73 -49.04
C GLU A 750 15.11 24.10 -49.67
N THR A 751 14.04 24.20 -50.45
CA THR A 751 13.48 25.49 -50.87
C THR A 751 12.46 25.96 -49.83
N VAL A 752 12.79 27.03 -49.08
CA VAL A 752 12.03 27.46 -47.91
C VAL A 752 11.77 28.96 -47.92
N THR A 753 10.73 29.37 -47.20
CA THR A 753 10.48 30.78 -46.86
C THR A 753 10.66 30.98 -45.37
N ILE A 754 11.38 32.04 -44.98
CA ILE A 754 11.39 32.58 -43.63
C ILE A 754 10.41 33.75 -43.60
N GLY A 755 9.21 33.50 -43.08
CA GLY A 755 8.14 34.49 -42.95
C GLY A 755 8.18 35.22 -41.60
N GLY A 756 7.14 36.00 -41.33
CA GLY A 756 6.99 36.79 -40.10
C GLY A 756 7.50 38.22 -40.22
N SER A 757 7.68 38.90 -39.09
CA SER A 757 8.08 40.33 -39.00
C SER A 757 9.34 40.60 -38.16
N GLY A 758 10.08 39.55 -37.80
CA GLY A 758 11.23 39.58 -36.91
C GLY A 758 12.57 39.90 -37.58
N ILE A 759 13.62 39.80 -36.77
CA ILE A 759 15.01 40.10 -37.12
C ILE A 759 15.84 38.81 -37.10
N ILE A 760 16.70 38.62 -38.09
CA ILE A 760 17.80 37.65 -38.08
C ILE A 760 19.08 38.45 -37.85
N LEU A 761 19.62 38.38 -36.63
CA LEU A 761 20.79 39.16 -36.21
C LEU A 761 22.06 38.32 -36.35
N LEU A 762 22.97 38.71 -37.22
CA LEU A 762 24.30 38.13 -37.34
C LEU A 762 25.24 38.80 -36.31
N ASN A 763 25.83 37.99 -35.43
CA ASN A 763 26.71 38.48 -34.35
C ASN A 763 28.13 37.89 -34.49
N ALA A 764 28.78 38.13 -35.62
CA ALA A 764 30.15 37.69 -35.87
C ALA A 764 31.19 38.56 -35.13
N THR A 765 32.31 38.00 -34.70
CA THR A 765 33.38 38.78 -34.06
C THR A 765 34.08 39.69 -35.06
N THR A 766 34.70 40.79 -34.62
CA THR A 766 35.41 41.71 -35.53
C THR A 766 36.54 41.05 -36.35
N ALA A 767 37.03 39.88 -35.93
CA ALA A 767 38.12 39.16 -36.58
C ALA A 767 37.66 38.34 -37.80
N ASP A 768 36.48 37.72 -37.74
CA ASP A 768 35.99 36.81 -38.78
C ASP A 768 34.49 37.03 -39.02
N LEU A 769 34.10 37.23 -40.28
CA LEU A 769 32.68 37.31 -40.66
C LEU A 769 32.02 35.93 -40.69
N GLY A 770 32.82 34.86 -40.75
CA GLY A 770 32.36 33.47 -40.73
C GLY A 770 31.90 32.98 -39.36
N ASP A 771 32.08 33.76 -38.29
CA ASP A 771 31.59 33.42 -36.96
C ASP A 771 30.06 33.39 -36.87
N ALA A 772 29.36 34.19 -37.69
CA ALA A 772 27.91 34.18 -37.83
C ALA A 772 27.51 34.13 -39.30
N GLN A 773 26.84 33.06 -39.71
CA GLN A 773 26.54 32.79 -41.10
C GLN A 773 25.06 32.46 -41.31
N MET A 774 24.55 32.85 -42.47
CA MET A 774 23.28 32.36 -42.99
C MET A 774 23.48 31.86 -44.41
N GLY A 775 22.87 30.73 -44.75
CA GLY A 775 22.94 30.29 -46.12
C GLY A 775 22.21 29.02 -46.50
N THR A 776 22.58 28.51 -47.68
CA THR A 776 22.05 27.25 -48.20
C THR A 776 23.15 26.25 -48.53
N THR A 777 22.78 24.99 -48.68
CA THR A 777 23.64 23.88 -49.09
C THR A 777 22.93 23.06 -50.16
N GLY A 778 23.67 22.47 -51.10
CA GLY A 778 23.09 21.73 -52.23
C GLY A 778 22.22 22.63 -53.12
N ASP A 779 21.06 22.12 -53.54
CA ASP A 779 20.09 22.84 -54.38
C ASP A 779 19.09 23.69 -53.54
N GLY A 780 19.33 23.83 -52.23
CA GLY A 780 18.46 24.60 -51.34
C GLY A 780 18.42 26.10 -51.68
N SER A 781 17.27 26.73 -51.44
CA SER A 781 17.06 28.18 -51.62
C SER A 781 16.23 28.76 -50.47
N VAL A 782 16.52 29.99 -50.04
CA VAL A 782 15.79 30.67 -48.96
C VAL A 782 15.17 31.96 -49.48
N THR A 783 13.86 32.13 -49.29
CA THR A 783 13.19 33.42 -49.44
C THR A 783 13.02 34.09 -48.08
N ILE A 784 13.57 35.29 -47.91
CA ILE A 784 13.40 36.14 -46.73
C ILE A 784 12.18 37.02 -46.96
N GLY A 785 11.14 36.86 -46.14
CA GLY A 785 9.86 37.54 -46.30
C GLY A 785 9.95 39.07 -46.23
N GLN A 786 8.98 39.76 -46.85
CA GLN A 786 8.99 41.23 -47.03
C GLN A 786 9.05 42.06 -45.74
N HIS A 787 8.72 41.48 -44.58
CA HIS A 787 8.76 42.15 -43.28
C HIS A 787 9.89 41.63 -42.37
N GLN A 788 10.73 40.71 -42.85
CA GLN A 788 11.92 40.30 -42.12
C GLN A 788 13.03 41.33 -42.29
N THR A 789 13.92 41.38 -41.30
CA THR A 789 15.19 42.12 -41.39
C THR A 789 16.36 41.18 -41.15
N ILE A 790 17.36 41.20 -42.03
CA ILE A 790 18.68 40.63 -41.74
C ILE A 790 19.56 41.77 -41.25
N ALA A 791 20.07 41.63 -40.02
CA ALA A 791 20.79 42.69 -39.32
C ALA A 791 22.21 42.29 -38.88
N GLY A 792 23.07 43.27 -38.62
CA GLY A 792 24.35 43.09 -37.92
C GLY A 792 25.51 42.61 -38.80
N ARG A 793 26.45 41.88 -38.18
CA ARG A 793 27.74 41.53 -38.77
C ARG A 793 27.85 40.03 -39.07
N GLY A 794 28.11 39.67 -40.32
CA GLY A 794 28.34 38.27 -40.69
C GLY A 794 28.39 38.01 -42.18
N ALA A 795 28.19 36.74 -42.56
CA ALA A 795 28.23 36.30 -43.95
C ALA A 795 26.89 35.67 -44.41
N LEU A 796 26.46 36.05 -45.61
CA LEU A 796 25.35 35.45 -46.35
C LEU A 796 25.91 34.62 -47.51
N ASP A 797 25.52 33.36 -47.61
CA ASP A 797 26.07 32.43 -48.60
C ASP A 797 25.03 31.45 -49.17
N GLY A 798 25.19 31.01 -50.42
CA GLY A 798 24.20 30.17 -51.11
C GLY A 798 23.11 30.94 -51.87
N SER A 799 21.97 30.29 -52.13
CA SER A 799 20.87 30.84 -52.94
C SER A 799 19.84 31.53 -52.05
N LEU A 800 19.88 32.88 -52.00
CA LEU A 800 18.95 33.69 -51.19
C LEU A 800 18.13 34.63 -52.08
N THR A 801 16.83 34.72 -51.82
CA THR A 801 15.96 35.77 -52.34
C THR A 801 15.54 36.66 -51.19
N ILE A 802 15.90 37.94 -51.22
CA ILE A 802 15.55 38.87 -50.15
C ILE A 802 14.38 39.72 -50.64
N LEU A 803 13.26 39.69 -49.90
CA LEU A 803 12.12 40.59 -50.11
C LEU A 803 12.07 41.68 -49.01
N GLY A 804 12.68 41.41 -47.85
CA GLY A 804 12.67 42.29 -46.69
C GLY A 804 13.84 43.27 -46.65
N THR A 805 14.26 43.64 -45.44
CA THR A 805 15.34 44.61 -45.21
C THR A 805 16.68 43.90 -44.99
N LEU A 806 17.72 44.39 -45.63
CA LEU A 806 19.11 44.09 -45.31
C LEU A 806 19.74 45.34 -44.69
N ASP A 807 20.08 45.25 -43.42
CA ASP A 807 20.56 46.34 -42.57
C ASP A 807 21.87 45.90 -41.91
N PRO A 808 23.08 46.21 -42.45
CA PRO A 808 24.31 45.82 -41.76
C PRO A 808 24.40 46.38 -40.34
N GLY A 809 23.70 47.47 -40.04
CA GLY A 809 23.53 48.00 -38.70
C GLY A 809 22.65 47.12 -37.81
N SER A 810 22.69 47.41 -36.52
CA SER A 810 21.80 46.86 -35.49
C SER A 810 21.68 47.84 -34.33
N ASP A 811 20.70 47.65 -33.44
CA ASP A 811 20.56 48.49 -32.24
C ASP A 811 21.80 48.46 -31.32
N SER A 812 22.56 47.35 -31.33
CA SER A 812 23.76 47.16 -30.51
C SER A 812 25.07 47.59 -31.20
N ASP A 813 25.11 47.52 -32.52
CA ASP A 813 26.23 47.93 -33.36
C ASP A 813 25.65 48.66 -34.56
N ARG A 814 25.54 49.97 -34.45
CA ARG A 814 24.76 50.81 -35.38
C ARG A 814 25.43 51.01 -36.74
N THR A 815 26.67 50.54 -36.91
CA THR A 815 27.40 50.60 -38.18
C THR A 815 28.26 49.35 -38.33
N SER A 816 27.93 48.46 -39.26
CA SER A 816 28.62 47.18 -39.39
C SER A 816 28.86 46.72 -40.84
N LEU A 817 29.23 45.45 -41.00
CA LEU A 817 29.62 44.86 -42.27
C LEU A 817 28.93 43.51 -42.50
N ILE A 818 28.21 43.40 -43.61
CA ILE A 818 27.74 42.11 -44.15
C ILE A 818 28.56 41.73 -45.37
N HIS A 819 29.00 40.47 -45.42
CA HIS A 819 29.62 39.88 -46.60
C HIS A 819 28.64 38.96 -47.32
N ILE A 820 28.56 39.09 -48.64
CA ILE A 820 27.76 38.23 -49.50
C ILE A 820 28.70 37.34 -50.34
N GLY A 821 28.74 36.07 -49.99
CA GLY A 821 29.55 35.05 -50.65
C GLY A 821 29.00 34.58 -51.99
N THR A 822 27.67 34.47 -52.13
CA THR A 822 26.97 34.00 -53.34
C THR A 822 25.75 34.88 -53.63
N LEU A 823 25.32 34.98 -54.90
CA LEU A 823 24.36 36.00 -55.35
C LEU A 823 22.98 35.90 -54.69
N PRO A 824 22.57 36.90 -53.90
CA PRO A 824 21.19 37.02 -53.53
C PRO A 824 20.44 37.67 -54.69
N MET A 825 19.24 37.16 -54.99
CA MET A 825 18.29 37.88 -55.82
C MET A 825 17.60 38.92 -54.93
N LEU A 826 17.94 40.19 -55.13
CA LEU A 826 17.19 41.29 -54.54
C LEU A 826 15.89 41.46 -55.35
N ALA A 827 14.74 41.45 -54.68
CA ALA A 827 13.46 41.78 -55.29
C ALA A 827 13.19 43.29 -55.27
N ASP A 828 12.17 43.73 -56.00
CA ASP A 828 11.67 45.10 -56.02
C ASP A 828 11.20 45.62 -54.64
N THR A 829 10.84 44.72 -53.74
CA THR A 829 10.44 45.02 -52.36
C THR A 829 11.59 45.14 -51.37
N THR A 830 12.80 44.73 -51.77
CA THR A 830 14.00 44.77 -50.91
C THR A 830 14.29 46.19 -50.45
N GLN A 831 14.65 46.35 -49.17
CA GLN A 831 15.28 47.56 -48.66
C GLN A 831 16.74 47.28 -48.27
N LEU A 832 17.68 47.94 -48.95
CA LEU A 832 19.08 48.02 -48.51
C LEU A 832 19.22 49.27 -47.63
N LYS A 833 19.36 49.09 -46.32
CA LYS A 833 19.52 50.20 -45.37
C LYS A 833 21.00 50.37 -45.01
N PHE A 834 21.48 51.61 -45.00
CA PHE A 834 22.84 51.97 -44.61
C PHE A 834 22.83 53.12 -43.62
N ASP A 835 23.34 52.85 -42.43
CA ASP A 835 23.54 53.82 -41.37
C ASP A 835 24.93 54.48 -41.46
N ILE A 836 25.01 55.80 -41.30
CA ILE A 836 26.25 56.59 -41.36
C ILE A 836 26.39 57.44 -40.10
N ALA A 837 27.40 57.15 -39.28
CA ALA A 837 27.74 57.88 -38.05
C ALA A 837 29.04 58.72 -38.17
N GLY A 838 29.86 58.46 -39.20
CA GLY A 838 31.14 59.14 -39.42
C GLY A 838 31.77 58.78 -40.75
N ALA A 839 32.92 59.40 -41.08
CA ALA A 839 33.60 59.21 -42.36
C ALA A 839 34.60 58.03 -42.38
N ALA A 840 34.96 57.45 -41.22
CA ALA A 840 35.87 56.32 -41.23
C ALA A 840 35.14 55.05 -41.68
N ILE A 841 35.89 54.10 -42.24
CA ILE A 841 35.33 52.87 -42.83
C ILE A 841 34.50 52.01 -41.85
N ASN A 842 34.69 52.19 -40.54
CA ASN A 842 33.94 51.47 -39.50
C ASN A 842 32.83 52.34 -38.87
N ASP A 843 32.65 53.57 -39.33
CA ASP A 843 31.63 54.51 -38.83
C ASP A 843 30.41 54.55 -39.76
N TYR A 844 30.30 53.62 -40.70
CA TYR A 844 29.14 53.47 -41.56
C TYR A 844 28.97 52.03 -42.05
N ASP A 845 27.73 51.70 -42.39
CA ASP A 845 27.35 50.38 -42.87
C ASP A 845 27.95 50.04 -44.22
N ARG A 846 28.34 48.78 -44.38
CA ARG A 846 28.92 48.28 -45.61
C ARG A 846 28.38 46.92 -46.00
N LEU A 847 28.26 46.75 -47.30
CA LEU A 847 27.99 45.48 -47.96
C LEU A 847 29.17 45.13 -48.87
N THR A 848 29.72 43.94 -48.69
CA THR A 848 30.79 43.43 -49.58
C THR A 848 30.29 42.21 -50.31
N THR A 849 30.68 42.02 -51.57
CA THR A 849 30.33 40.83 -52.35
C THR A 849 31.59 40.12 -52.87
N SER A 850 31.48 38.81 -53.09
CA SER A 850 32.52 38.03 -53.78
C SER A 850 32.53 38.28 -55.30
N ASN A 851 33.24 37.43 -56.07
CA ASN A 851 33.43 37.55 -57.53
C ASN A 851 32.15 37.36 -58.38
N GLN A 852 31.00 37.07 -57.77
CA GLN A 852 29.73 36.93 -58.47
C GLN A 852 29.01 38.29 -58.53
N GLY A 853 28.19 38.55 -59.56
CA GLY A 853 27.54 39.86 -59.72
C GLY A 853 26.23 40.16 -58.97
N LEU A 854 26.20 41.23 -58.16
CA LEU A 854 25.00 41.71 -57.44
C LEU A 854 24.11 42.55 -58.35
N SER A 855 22.84 42.18 -58.48
CA SER A 855 21.84 43.00 -59.16
C SER A 855 21.13 43.89 -58.14
N LEU A 856 21.24 45.20 -58.32
CA LEU A 856 20.49 46.18 -57.52
C LEU A 856 19.06 46.30 -58.06
N ASP A 857 18.10 46.27 -57.13
CA ASP A 857 16.68 46.54 -57.33
C ASP A 857 16.09 47.05 -55.99
N GLY A 858 14.83 47.46 -55.99
CA GLY A 858 14.12 47.89 -54.79
C GLY A 858 14.60 49.23 -54.23
N THR A 859 14.60 49.38 -52.90
CA THR A 859 14.91 50.64 -52.21
C THR A 859 16.30 50.64 -51.60
N LEU A 860 17.12 51.66 -51.91
CA LEU A 860 18.33 51.97 -51.14
C LEU A 860 18.01 53.12 -50.18
N LYS A 861 18.20 52.90 -48.88
CA LYS A 861 17.95 53.88 -47.83
C LYS A 861 19.25 54.24 -47.11
N ILE A 862 19.52 55.53 -46.95
CA ILE A 862 20.62 56.04 -46.11
C ILE A 862 20.01 56.70 -44.88
N GLU A 863 20.59 56.48 -43.70
CA GLU A 863 20.26 57.23 -42.48
C GLU A 863 21.52 57.83 -41.86
N LEU A 864 21.43 59.09 -41.42
CA LEU A 864 22.49 59.75 -40.67
C LEU A 864 22.24 59.55 -39.17
N LEU A 865 23.22 59.02 -38.45
CA LEU A 865 23.14 58.77 -37.02
C LEU A 865 23.79 59.90 -36.22
N ASP A 866 23.37 60.02 -34.95
CA ASP A 866 24.02 60.88 -33.93
C ASP A 866 24.21 62.35 -34.33
N GLY A 867 23.37 62.85 -35.23
CA GLY A 867 23.43 64.22 -35.74
C GLY A 867 24.62 64.47 -36.67
N TYR A 868 25.24 63.41 -37.20
CA TYR A 868 26.36 63.53 -38.13
C TYR A 868 25.93 64.26 -39.41
N VAL A 869 26.68 65.30 -39.75
CA VAL A 869 26.56 66.03 -41.02
C VAL A 869 27.87 65.81 -41.78
N PRO A 870 27.87 65.07 -42.90
CA PRO A 870 29.09 64.82 -43.65
C PRO A 870 29.70 66.14 -44.18
N PRO A 871 31.04 66.29 -44.16
CA PRO A 871 31.69 67.36 -44.91
C PRO A 871 31.37 67.27 -46.41
N PHE A 872 31.35 68.41 -47.10
CA PHE A 872 31.14 68.45 -48.56
C PHE A 872 32.13 67.52 -49.30
N ASN A 873 31.61 66.80 -50.31
CA ASN A 873 32.31 65.79 -51.12
C ASN A 873 32.84 64.59 -50.32
N THR A 874 32.29 64.30 -49.13
CA THR A 874 32.59 63.05 -48.42
C THR A 874 31.98 61.87 -49.18
N ARG A 875 32.74 60.79 -49.31
CA ARG A 875 32.38 59.60 -50.09
C ARG A 875 32.26 58.38 -49.20
N PHE A 876 31.15 57.67 -49.32
CA PHE A 876 30.87 56.45 -48.58
C PHE A 876 30.73 55.30 -49.57
N THR A 877 31.69 54.37 -49.55
CA THR A 877 31.55 53.12 -50.33
C THR A 877 30.61 52.18 -49.57
N LEU A 878 29.32 52.25 -49.90
CA LEU A 878 28.26 51.47 -49.25
C LEU A 878 28.30 50.01 -49.70
N ILE A 879 28.52 49.79 -51.00
CA ILE A 879 28.64 48.44 -51.58
C ILE A 879 29.97 48.33 -52.33
N SER A 880 30.72 47.25 -52.11
CA SER A 880 31.93 46.93 -52.88
C SER A 880 31.90 45.49 -53.40
N GLY A 881 32.26 45.29 -54.67
CA GLY A 881 32.21 44.00 -55.35
C GLY A 881 33.00 43.98 -56.66
N GLN A 882 32.80 42.95 -57.48
CA GLN A 882 33.47 42.81 -58.79
C GLN A 882 32.52 42.88 -60.00
N ASN A 883 31.20 42.78 -59.80
CA ASN A 883 30.21 42.79 -60.88
C ASN A 883 28.84 43.33 -60.41
N ILE A 884 28.76 44.59 -60.01
CA ILE A 884 27.50 45.24 -59.62
C ILE A 884 26.76 45.69 -60.89
N VAL A 885 25.50 45.30 -61.00
CA VAL A 885 24.62 45.62 -62.14
C VAL A 885 23.27 46.16 -61.65
N GLY A 886 22.54 46.82 -62.54
CA GLY A 886 21.24 47.43 -62.19
C GLY A 886 21.37 48.76 -61.42
N GLN A 887 20.22 49.28 -60.98
CA GLN A 887 20.09 50.47 -60.14
C GLN A 887 18.95 50.25 -59.14
N PRO A 888 18.99 50.86 -57.95
CA PRO A 888 17.82 50.87 -57.07
C PRO A 888 16.62 51.50 -57.78
N HIS A 889 15.43 50.93 -57.58
CA HIS A 889 14.17 51.51 -58.03
C HIS A 889 13.87 52.81 -57.28
N THR A 890 14.12 52.83 -55.97
CA THR A 890 13.89 53.98 -55.10
C THR A 890 15.15 54.27 -54.29
N VAL A 891 15.49 55.54 -54.14
CA VAL A 891 16.60 56.00 -53.30
C VAL A 891 16.03 56.94 -52.25
N LEU A 892 16.13 56.55 -50.98
CA LEU A 892 15.68 57.33 -49.83
C LEU A 892 16.90 57.85 -49.08
N VAL A 893 17.18 59.13 -49.23
CA VAL A 893 18.35 59.78 -48.62
C VAL A 893 17.92 60.96 -47.75
N PRO A 894 18.63 61.25 -46.64
CA PRO A 894 18.31 62.38 -45.80
C PRO A 894 18.79 63.67 -46.47
N GLN A 895 17.94 64.69 -46.46
CA GLN A 895 18.32 66.06 -46.82
C GLN A 895 18.61 66.84 -45.54
N VAL A 896 19.85 67.32 -45.39
CA VAL A 896 20.26 68.11 -44.22
C VAL A 896 20.85 69.43 -44.69
N GLY A 897 20.11 70.52 -44.44
CA GLY A 897 20.46 71.84 -44.97
C GLY A 897 20.39 71.85 -46.51
N LEU A 898 21.48 72.24 -47.15
CA LEU A 898 21.62 72.28 -48.63
C LEU A 898 22.35 71.05 -49.19
N GLY A 899 22.65 70.05 -48.35
CA GLY A 899 23.36 68.84 -48.76
C GLY A 899 22.41 67.66 -49.03
N ILE A 900 22.76 66.88 -50.05
CA ILE A 900 22.08 65.66 -50.50
C ILE A 900 23.12 64.55 -50.79
N PHE A 901 22.70 63.29 -50.66
CA PHE A 901 23.47 62.16 -51.16
C PHE A 901 23.16 61.86 -52.62
N ARG A 902 24.20 61.81 -53.46
CA ARG A 902 24.12 61.31 -54.84
C ARG A 902 24.85 59.98 -54.95
N LEU A 903 24.24 59.01 -55.65
CA LEU A 903 24.82 57.68 -55.83
C LEU A 903 25.65 57.62 -57.11
N GLN A 904 26.89 57.16 -56.99
CA GLN A 904 27.75 56.75 -58.08
C GLN A 904 27.84 55.22 -58.11
N ILE A 905 27.20 54.61 -59.12
CA ILE A 905 27.15 53.16 -59.29
C ILE A 905 28.10 52.77 -60.42
N THR A 906 29.06 51.91 -60.12
CA THR A 906 29.96 51.29 -61.09
C THR A 906 29.87 49.77 -60.99
N ALA A 907 30.54 49.05 -61.90
CA ALA A 907 30.62 47.60 -61.84
C ALA A 907 31.30 47.05 -60.57
N THR A 908 31.99 47.89 -59.78
CA THR A 908 32.75 47.45 -58.60
C THR A 908 32.35 48.14 -57.29
N LYS A 909 31.59 49.23 -57.33
CA LYS A 909 31.12 49.90 -56.12
C LYS A 909 29.80 50.65 -56.30
N VAL A 910 29.04 50.77 -55.21
CA VAL A 910 28.02 51.80 -55.00
C VAL A 910 28.57 52.78 -53.98
N GLU A 911 28.82 54.01 -54.43
CA GLU A 911 29.35 55.08 -53.61
C GLU A 911 28.29 56.16 -53.41
N ALA A 912 27.99 56.51 -52.17
CA ALA A 912 27.17 57.67 -51.83
C ALA A 912 28.09 58.87 -51.60
N VAL A 913 27.87 59.93 -52.37
CA VAL A 913 28.65 61.18 -52.30
C VAL A 913 27.76 62.24 -51.66
N TRP A 914 28.21 62.83 -50.57
CA TRP A 914 27.56 63.99 -49.96
C TRP A 914 27.93 65.25 -50.74
N THR A 915 26.98 65.86 -51.43
CA THR A 915 27.21 67.06 -52.26
C THR A 915 26.01 68.02 -52.19
N CYS A 916 26.02 69.09 -52.99
CA CYS A 916 24.90 70.03 -53.11
C CYS A 916 23.98 69.65 -54.28
N GLU A 917 22.76 70.19 -54.29
CA GLU A 917 21.76 69.86 -55.31
C GLU A 917 22.22 70.12 -56.74
N ALA A 918 23.06 71.13 -56.98
CA ALA A 918 23.47 71.53 -58.32
C ALA A 918 24.69 70.78 -58.88
N ASP A 919 25.49 70.12 -58.02
CA ASP A 919 26.60 69.25 -58.43
C ASP A 919 26.01 67.89 -58.86
N VAL A 920 25.44 67.88 -60.06
CA VAL A 920 24.65 66.75 -60.56
C VAL A 920 25.49 65.57 -60.98
N ASN A 921 26.76 65.79 -61.32
CA ASN A 921 27.70 64.73 -61.67
C ASN A 921 28.40 64.12 -60.43
N ALA A 922 28.28 64.78 -59.27
CA ALA A 922 28.85 64.40 -57.98
C ALA A 922 30.38 64.25 -57.99
N ASP A 923 31.08 65.10 -58.75
CA ASP A 923 32.55 65.16 -58.78
C ASP A 923 33.11 66.08 -57.67
N GLY A 924 32.24 66.86 -57.01
CA GLY A 924 32.58 67.77 -55.94
C GLY A 924 33.06 69.14 -56.42
N VAL A 925 32.87 69.48 -57.69
CA VAL A 925 33.21 70.78 -58.27
C VAL A 925 32.02 71.28 -59.08
N LEU A 926 31.30 72.28 -58.56
CA LEU A 926 30.20 72.91 -59.29
C LEU A 926 30.73 73.74 -60.47
N ASP A 927 30.65 73.22 -61.69
CA ASP A 927 31.15 73.89 -62.90
C ASP A 927 30.27 73.68 -64.14
N PHE A 928 30.81 73.94 -65.36
CA PHE A 928 30.02 73.78 -66.59
C PHE A 928 29.65 72.32 -66.89
N PHE A 929 30.40 71.34 -66.38
CA PHE A 929 30.14 69.93 -66.60
C PHE A 929 28.88 69.45 -65.88
N ASP A 930 28.49 70.07 -64.76
CA ASP A 930 27.18 69.86 -64.14
C ASP A 930 26.04 70.35 -65.02
N VAL A 931 26.17 71.56 -65.56
CA VAL A 931 25.20 72.11 -66.51
C VAL A 931 25.09 71.19 -67.73
N GLN A 932 26.22 70.73 -68.25
CA GLN A 932 26.25 69.82 -69.39
C GLN A 932 25.60 68.47 -69.07
N TYR A 933 25.80 67.94 -67.87
CA TYR A 933 25.18 66.70 -67.41
C TYR A 933 23.67 66.86 -67.27
N PHE A 934 23.20 67.93 -66.61
CA PHE A 934 21.78 68.26 -66.48
C PHE A 934 21.12 68.42 -67.85
N LEU A 935 21.71 69.20 -68.78
CA LEU A 935 21.15 69.38 -70.12
C LEU A 935 21.06 68.07 -70.91
N ASN A 936 22.02 67.16 -70.76
CA ASN A 936 21.95 65.83 -71.37
C ASN A 936 20.79 65.01 -70.78
N ALA A 937 20.56 65.07 -69.46
CA ALA A 937 19.45 64.40 -68.79
C ALA A 937 18.10 65.01 -69.21
N TYR A 938 17.99 66.34 -69.23
CA TYR A 938 16.82 67.10 -69.64
C TYR A 938 16.39 66.77 -71.07
N THR A 939 17.34 66.73 -72.00
CA THR A 939 17.08 66.42 -73.42
C THR A 939 16.80 64.95 -73.69
N SER A 940 17.40 64.03 -72.92
CA SER A 940 17.12 62.60 -73.02
C SER A 940 15.90 62.14 -72.22
N GLN A 941 15.23 63.06 -71.52
CA GLN A 941 14.10 62.77 -70.63
C GLN A 941 14.45 61.73 -69.56
N ALA A 942 15.70 61.78 -69.07
CA ALA A 942 16.18 60.91 -68.00
C ALA A 942 15.75 61.44 -66.62
N LEU A 943 15.89 60.62 -65.58
CA LEU A 943 15.45 60.95 -64.21
C LEU A 943 15.99 62.31 -63.71
N TYR A 944 17.25 62.64 -63.98
CA TYR A 944 17.85 63.93 -63.59
C TYR A 944 17.41 65.12 -64.45
N GLY A 945 16.60 64.89 -65.49
CA GLY A 945 15.97 65.94 -66.28
C GLY A 945 14.74 66.53 -65.59
N ASP A 946 14.02 65.74 -64.78
CA ASP A 946 12.94 66.17 -63.87
C ASP A 946 13.59 66.59 -62.55
N TYR A 947 14.19 67.78 -62.57
CA TYR A 947 15.01 68.27 -61.47
C TYR A 947 14.16 68.72 -60.28
N ASN A 948 12.93 69.21 -60.52
CA ASN A 948 12.04 69.62 -59.44
C ASN A 948 11.20 68.45 -58.87
N GLY A 949 11.20 67.30 -59.54
CA GLY A 949 10.55 66.06 -59.11
C GLY A 949 9.03 66.07 -59.23
N ASP A 950 8.45 66.92 -60.10
CA ASP A 950 7.00 67.04 -60.28
C ASP A 950 6.41 66.05 -61.30
N GLY A 951 7.27 65.26 -61.95
CA GLY A 951 6.91 64.26 -62.94
C GLY A 951 6.82 64.78 -64.38
N LEU A 952 7.10 66.07 -64.62
CA LEU A 952 7.12 66.68 -65.94
C LEU A 952 8.48 67.33 -66.21
N ILE A 953 9.18 66.88 -67.26
CA ILE A 953 10.45 67.50 -67.67
C ILE A 953 10.17 68.73 -68.54
N ASP A 954 10.17 69.92 -67.95
CA ASP A 954 9.88 71.18 -68.62
C ASP A 954 10.76 72.37 -68.16
N PHE A 955 10.40 73.58 -68.59
CA PHE A 955 11.17 74.78 -68.27
C PHE A 955 11.36 75.01 -66.76
N PHE A 956 10.45 74.54 -65.90
CA PHE A 956 10.54 74.69 -64.46
C PHE A 956 11.67 73.85 -63.86
N ASP A 957 12.07 72.74 -64.47
CA ASP A 957 13.28 71.98 -64.08
C ASP A 957 14.56 72.76 -64.34
N VAL A 958 14.64 73.39 -65.52
CA VAL A 958 15.78 74.24 -65.88
C VAL A 958 15.85 75.42 -64.91
N GLN A 959 14.71 76.01 -64.56
CA GLN A 959 14.65 77.11 -63.59
C GLN A 959 15.07 76.66 -62.19
N ALA A 960 14.63 75.48 -61.75
CA ALA A 960 15.01 74.90 -60.46
C ALA A 960 16.53 74.61 -60.42
N PHE A 961 17.07 73.95 -61.43
CA PHE A 961 18.51 73.69 -61.56
C PHE A 961 19.33 74.97 -61.54
N LEU A 962 18.94 76.00 -62.31
CA LEU A 962 19.68 77.27 -62.33
C LEU A 962 19.61 78.03 -61.00
N ASN A 963 18.51 77.89 -60.24
CA ASN A 963 18.41 78.48 -58.91
C ASN A 963 19.42 77.83 -57.96
N ASP A 964 19.48 76.50 -57.95
CA ASP A 964 20.41 75.76 -57.09
C ASP A 964 21.87 75.94 -57.54
N TYR A 965 22.12 76.01 -58.86
CA TYR A 965 23.44 76.30 -59.42
C TYR A 965 23.95 77.69 -59.01
N ALA A 966 23.06 78.69 -58.98
CA ALA A 966 23.40 80.04 -58.52
C ALA A 966 23.61 80.13 -57.00
N LEU A 967 22.98 79.24 -56.21
CA LEU A 967 23.20 79.14 -54.77
C LEU A 967 24.59 78.57 -54.43
N GLY A 968 25.14 77.70 -55.28
CA GLY A 968 26.47 77.12 -55.13
C GLY A 968 26.53 75.92 -54.16
N CYS A 969 27.68 75.25 -54.11
CA CYS A 969 27.97 74.24 -53.09
C CYS A 969 28.76 74.87 -51.91
N PHE A 970 28.47 74.45 -50.67
CA PHE A 970 29.04 75.00 -49.44
C PHE A 970 29.91 74.00 -48.67
#